data_AF-A0A5E4CAC7-F1
#
_entry.id   AF-A0A5E4CAC7-F1
#
_cell.length_a   1.000
_cell.length_b   1.000
_cell.length_c   1.000
_cell.angle_alpha   90.00
_cell.angle_beta   90.00
_cell.angle_gamma   90.00
#
_symmetry.space_group_name_H-M   'P 1'
#
loop_
_entity.id
_entity.type
_entity.pdbx_description
1 polymer ?
#
loop_
_entity_poly.entity_id
_entity_poly.type
_entity_poly.pdbx_seq_one_letter_code
_entity_poly.pdbx_strand_id
1 'polypeptide(L)'
;MVAPDIELICEIMLVAEGFVDARSLARKFISLYTLCKELLSKQDHYDWGLRAIKSVLVVAGSLKRGDKNRPEDQVLMRALRDFNMPKVVTDDVPVFLGLIGDLFPALEVPRRRKPHFEQMVRQSTLELRLQPEESFILKVIQLEELLTLRHSVFVVGNAGTGKSKILRTLNRTYVNMKQKPVWNDLNPKAVTTDELFGFIHHATREWKDGLFSFILREQANLMHDDPKWIVLDGDIDPTWIESLNTVMDDNKVLTLASNERVALTPSMRLLFEIHHLRTATPATVSRAGILYVNPQDLGWNPYVASWIDRRQHQSEKANLTILFDKYVPACLDKLRTSFKTITSIPENSLVQTICTLLECLLTPENVPLDSPKEVYEVYFVFACIWAFGGTLFRDQLSDYPANFSRWWHKEMKAVKFPSQETIFDYYLDHKTKKFLPWADKIPQFTMDPDVPLQKVLVHTSETTRLRYFIELLLKKGKPLMLVGNAGVGKTVFMSGTLASLSEEFLVSRVPFNYYTSSAALQRILEKTLEKKAGRNYGPGGNKKLVYFLDDMNMPEVDLYGTVQPHALIRQHIDYGHWYDRQKVMLKEIHHCQYVACMNPTVGSFTINPRLQRHFTVFAFNFPSLDALNTIYGQIFSFHFQHQEFGPSVFRSGPSLIQATIAFHQMMTQTFLPTAIKFHYIFNLRDLSNIFQVP
;
A
#
# COMPACT_ATOMS: atom_id res chain seq x y z
N MET A 1 31.36 19.73 26.54
CA MET A 1 31.28 18.59 27.47
C MET A 1 32.08 17.45 26.86
N VAL A 2 32.97 16.84 27.64
CA VAL A 2 33.77 15.67 27.22
C VAL A 2 32.82 14.51 26.92
N ALA A 3 33.13 13.72 25.88
CA ALA A 3 32.33 12.54 25.54
C ALA A 3 32.25 11.58 26.75
N PRO A 4 31.07 11.04 27.10
CA PRO A 4 30.94 10.14 28.23
C PRO A 4 31.69 8.84 27.98
N ASP A 5 32.33 8.30 29.02
CA ASP A 5 32.98 6.98 28.97
C ASP A 5 31.91 5.88 29.01
N ILE A 6 31.58 5.35 27.83
CA ILE A 6 30.52 4.34 27.68
C ILE A 6 30.96 2.99 28.26
N GLU A 7 32.25 2.66 28.27
CA GLU A 7 32.76 1.40 28.85
C GLU A 7 32.53 1.39 30.36
N LEU A 8 32.93 2.46 31.05
CA LEU A 8 32.73 2.60 32.49
C LEU A 8 31.24 2.59 32.87
N ILE A 9 30.40 3.28 32.11
CA ILE A 9 28.94 3.28 32.35
C ILE A 9 28.37 1.86 32.18
N CYS A 10 28.78 1.15 31.14
CA CYS A 10 28.35 -0.23 30.87
C CYS A 10 28.78 -1.17 32.01
N GLU A 11 30.01 -1.05 32.51
CA GLU A 11 30.53 -1.81 33.64
C GLU A 11 29.69 -1.57 34.91
N ILE A 12 29.47 -0.30 35.28
CA ILE A 12 28.68 0.06 36.46
C ILE A 12 27.25 -0.49 36.36
N MET A 13 26.65 -0.41 35.18
CA MET A 13 25.31 -0.92 34.94
C MET A 13 25.24 -2.45 35.04
N LEU A 14 26.22 -3.17 34.50
CA LEU A 14 26.30 -4.64 34.62
C LEU A 14 26.45 -5.06 36.09
N VAL A 15 27.29 -4.37 36.87
CA VAL A 15 27.41 -4.61 38.32
C VAL A 15 26.07 -4.40 39.02
N ALA A 16 25.37 -3.30 38.70
CA ALA A 16 24.05 -3.00 39.27
C ALA A 16 22.99 -4.07 38.92
N GLU A 17 23.11 -4.70 37.75
CA GLU A 17 22.23 -5.79 37.32
C GLU A 17 22.63 -7.18 37.87
N GLY A 18 23.74 -7.26 38.62
CA GLY A 18 24.18 -8.46 39.34
C GLY A 18 25.23 -9.31 38.61
N PHE A 19 25.99 -8.72 37.69
CA PHE A 19 27.11 -9.38 37.01
C PHE A 19 28.42 -9.21 37.80
N VAL A 20 29.17 -10.29 37.98
CA VAL A 20 30.47 -10.30 38.66
C VAL A 20 31.61 -10.00 37.68
N ASP A 21 31.56 -10.56 36.46
CA ASP A 21 32.60 -10.39 35.43
C ASP A 21 32.35 -9.13 34.55
N ALA A 22 31.72 -8.11 35.14
CA ALA A 22 31.18 -6.93 34.45
C ALA A 22 32.20 -6.20 33.58
N ARG A 23 33.46 -6.07 34.02
CA ARG A 23 34.51 -5.36 33.28
C ARG A 23 34.87 -6.03 31.95
N SER A 24 35.03 -7.35 31.96
CA SER A 24 35.33 -8.15 30.75
C SER A 24 34.15 -8.10 29.78
N LEU A 25 32.95 -8.26 30.33
CA LEU A 25 31.69 -8.28 29.58
C LEU A 25 31.36 -6.90 28.97
N ALA A 26 31.63 -5.81 29.69
CA ALA A 26 31.45 -4.44 29.20
C ALA A 26 32.32 -4.18 27.97
N ARG A 27 33.60 -4.59 27.99
CA ARG A 27 34.48 -4.47 26.82
C ARG A 27 33.94 -5.20 25.61
N LYS A 28 33.54 -6.48 25.78
CA LYS A 28 32.94 -7.25 24.68
C LYS A 28 31.68 -6.59 24.13
N PHE A 29 30.82 -6.08 25.01
CA PHE A 29 29.61 -5.36 24.62
C PHE A 29 29.93 -4.13 23.76
N ILE A 30 30.84 -3.28 24.21
CA ILE A 30 31.21 -2.04 23.51
C ILE A 30 31.94 -2.33 22.21
N SER A 31 32.82 -3.33 22.17
CA SER A 31 33.47 -3.80 20.95
C SER A 31 32.42 -4.26 19.93
N LEU A 32 31.42 -5.05 20.32
CA LEU A 32 30.34 -5.47 19.43
C LEU A 32 29.60 -4.26 18.83
N TYR A 33 29.19 -3.30 19.67
CA TYR A 33 28.40 -2.15 19.21
C TYR A 33 29.22 -1.22 18.30
N THR A 34 30.52 -1.07 18.58
CA THR A 34 31.45 -0.32 17.73
C THR A 34 31.61 -1.01 16.38
N LEU A 35 31.86 -2.32 16.37
CA LEU A 35 31.98 -3.11 15.14
C LEU A 35 30.67 -3.14 14.34
N CYS A 36 29.51 -3.25 15.01
CA CYS A 36 28.22 -3.19 14.35
C CYS A 36 27.98 -1.83 13.67
N LYS A 37 28.43 -0.73 14.29
CA LYS A 37 28.33 0.61 13.71
C LYS A 37 29.23 0.78 12.48
N GLU A 38 30.38 0.11 12.44
CA GLU A 38 31.37 0.22 11.37
C GLU A 38 31.11 -0.73 10.20
N LEU A 39 30.73 -1.99 10.49
CA LEU A 39 30.68 -3.07 9.51
C LEU A 39 29.28 -3.36 8.95
N LEU A 40 28.22 -3.05 9.70
CA LEU A 40 26.86 -3.24 9.18
C LEU A 40 26.47 -2.10 8.24
N SER A 41 25.52 -2.38 7.35
CA SER A 41 24.97 -1.37 6.47
C SER A 41 24.38 -0.17 7.23
N LYS A 42 24.43 1.02 6.63
CA LYS A 42 23.85 2.22 7.24
C LYS A 42 22.34 2.20 7.07
N GLN A 43 21.62 2.01 8.17
CA GLN A 43 20.16 1.99 8.23
C GLN A 43 19.63 3.07 9.17
N ASP A 44 18.52 3.72 8.81
CA ASP A 44 17.90 4.80 9.62
C ASP A 44 17.45 4.34 11.02
N HIS A 45 17.19 3.03 11.16
CA HIS A 45 16.65 2.42 12.36
C HIS A 45 17.72 1.75 13.23
N TYR A 46 18.98 1.79 12.82
CA TYR A 46 20.09 1.28 13.62
C TYR A 46 20.49 2.29 14.69
N ASP A 47 20.17 1.94 15.93
CA ASP A 47 20.66 2.64 17.12
C ASP A 47 21.67 1.77 17.89
N TRP A 48 22.86 2.34 18.07
CA TRP A 48 23.97 1.79 18.85
C TRP A 48 24.39 2.76 19.97
N GLY A 49 23.56 3.75 20.31
CA GLY A 49 23.81 4.75 21.35
C GLY A 49 23.46 4.29 22.76
N LEU A 50 23.80 5.11 23.75
CA LEU A 50 23.72 4.77 25.19
C LEU A 50 22.33 4.31 25.67
N ARG A 51 21.24 4.80 25.08
CA ARG A 51 19.87 4.37 25.43
C ARG A 51 19.56 2.94 24.98
N ALA A 52 20.02 2.57 23.79
CA ALA A 52 19.96 1.19 23.32
C ALA A 52 20.80 0.29 24.24
N ILE A 53 22.01 0.73 24.59
CA ILE A 53 22.90 0.02 25.55
C ILE A 53 22.18 -0.22 26.88
N LYS A 54 21.66 0.84 27.51
CA LYS A 54 20.90 0.75 28.77
C LYS A 54 19.78 -0.29 28.69
N SER A 55 19.04 -0.30 27.59
CA SER A 55 17.92 -1.23 27.39
C SER A 55 18.38 -2.69 27.34
N VAL A 56 19.47 -2.98 26.63
CA VAL A 56 20.00 -4.35 26.56
C VAL A 56 20.56 -4.81 27.89
N LEU A 57 21.23 -3.92 28.64
CA LEU A 57 21.77 -4.27 29.96
C LEU A 57 20.68 -4.60 30.98
N VAL A 58 19.58 -3.83 31.00
CA VAL A 58 18.41 -4.13 31.84
C VAL A 58 17.79 -5.49 31.47
N VAL A 59 17.73 -5.82 30.17
CA VAL A 59 17.28 -7.13 29.69
C VAL A 59 18.22 -8.24 30.15
N ALA A 60 19.53 -8.04 30.02
CA ALA A 60 20.54 -8.99 30.45
C ALA A 60 20.44 -9.27 31.96
N GLY A 61 20.22 -8.23 32.77
CA GLY A 61 19.97 -8.36 34.21
C GLY A 61 18.70 -9.16 34.53
N SER A 62 17.61 -8.90 33.82
CA SER A 62 16.37 -9.68 33.95
C SER A 62 16.58 -11.16 33.61
N LEU A 63 17.33 -11.45 32.53
CA LEU A 63 17.69 -12.80 32.14
C LEU A 63 18.60 -13.48 33.17
N LYS A 64 19.58 -12.76 33.75
CA LYS A 64 20.46 -13.27 34.81
C LYS A 64 19.68 -13.60 36.07
N ARG A 65 18.74 -12.76 36.47
CA ARG A 65 17.84 -13.03 37.62
C ARG A 65 16.94 -14.25 37.38
N GLY A 66 16.48 -14.43 36.13
CA GLY A 66 15.64 -15.56 35.72
C GLY A 66 16.38 -16.90 35.58
N ASP A 67 17.69 -16.88 35.36
CA ASP A 67 18.54 -18.07 35.21
C ASP A 67 19.89 -17.87 35.93
N LYS A 68 19.84 -17.91 37.27
CA LYS A 68 20.97 -17.53 38.14
C LYS A 68 22.24 -18.37 37.89
N ASN A 69 22.06 -19.64 37.57
CA ASN A 69 23.13 -20.63 37.43
C ASN A 69 23.81 -20.58 36.05
N ARG A 70 23.24 -19.85 35.08
CA ARG A 70 23.83 -19.75 33.75
C ARG A 70 25.08 -18.85 33.78
N PRO A 71 26.16 -19.24 33.09
CA PRO A 71 27.33 -18.40 32.89
C PRO A 71 26.97 -17.00 32.36
N GLU A 72 27.62 -15.97 32.89
CA GLU A 72 27.27 -14.56 32.61
C GLU A 72 27.51 -14.17 31.15
N ASP A 73 28.55 -14.71 30.54
CA ASP A 73 28.86 -14.57 29.12
C ASP A 73 27.74 -15.11 28.22
N GLN A 74 27.16 -16.27 28.54
CA GLN A 74 26.02 -16.84 27.82
C GLN A 74 24.76 -16.00 27.98
N VAL A 75 24.53 -15.45 29.18
CA VAL A 75 23.39 -14.57 29.43
C VAL A 75 23.52 -13.28 28.62
N LEU A 76 24.71 -12.67 28.60
CA LEU A 76 24.96 -11.44 27.85
C LEU A 76 24.89 -11.66 26.35
N MET A 77 25.54 -12.71 25.83
CA MET A 77 25.49 -13.09 24.42
C MET A 77 24.04 -13.26 23.95
N ARG A 78 23.22 -13.96 24.76
CA ARG A 78 21.80 -14.15 24.47
C ARG A 78 21.04 -12.82 24.44
N ALA A 79 21.25 -11.96 25.43
CA ALA A 79 20.59 -10.64 25.49
C ALA A 79 20.95 -9.79 24.27
N LEU A 80 22.24 -9.75 23.92
CA LEU A 80 22.78 -9.03 22.76
C LEU A 80 22.19 -9.54 21.45
N ARG A 81 22.18 -10.86 21.23
CA ARG A 81 21.63 -11.45 20.02
C ARG A 81 20.12 -11.25 19.96
N ASP A 82 19.38 -11.73 20.96
CA ASP A 82 17.92 -11.80 20.89
C ASP A 82 17.28 -10.40 20.86
N PHE A 83 17.88 -9.39 21.51
CA PHE A 83 17.39 -7.99 21.46
C PHE A 83 17.68 -7.29 20.12
N ASN A 84 18.81 -7.57 19.48
CA ASN A 84 19.21 -6.88 18.25
C ASN A 84 18.75 -7.61 16.97
N MET A 85 18.52 -8.92 17.00
CA MET A 85 18.01 -9.66 15.83
C MET A 85 16.71 -9.09 15.21
N PRO A 86 15.71 -8.61 15.98
CA PRO A 86 14.50 -8.01 15.41
C PRO A 86 14.73 -6.73 14.60
N LYS A 87 15.83 -6.01 14.85
CA LYS A 87 16.16 -4.75 14.14
C LYS A 87 17.09 -4.94 12.95
N VAL A 88 17.82 -6.05 12.85
CA VAL A 88 18.83 -6.26 11.80
C VAL A 88 18.16 -6.67 10.48
N VAL A 89 18.58 -6.05 9.38
CA VAL A 89 18.10 -6.39 8.02
C VAL A 89 18.71 -7.70 7.53
N THR A 90 18.01 -8.44 6.65
CA THR A 90 18.44 -9.78 6.19
C THR A 90 19.90 -9.84 5.74
N ASP A 91 20.34 -8.86 4.95
CA ASP A 91 21.70 -8.84 4.37
C ASP A 91 22.81 -8.66 5.44
N ASP A 92 22.47 -8.04 6.58
CA ASP A 92 23.38 -7.78 7.69
C ASP A 92 23.40 -8.92 8.73
N VAL A 93 22.42 -9.84 8.70
CA VAL A 93 22.32 -10.95 9.67
C VAL A 93 23.59 -11.82 9.71
N PRO A 94 24.18 -12.24 8.58
CA PRO A 94 25.41 -13.05 8.61
C PRO A 94 26.59 -12.31 9.26
N VAL A 95 26.74 -11.02 8.95
CA VAL A 95 27.81 -10.19 9.54
C VAL A 95 27.60 -10.04 11.04
N PHE A 96 26.38 -9.73 11.48
CA PHE A 96 26.05 -9.58 12.89
C PHE A 96 26.30 -10.88 13.69
N LEU A 97 25.89 -12.03 13.16
CA LEU A 97 26.13 -13.33 13.81
C LEU A 97 27.62 -13.71 13.82
N GLY A 98 28.37 -13.36 12.77
CA GLY A 98 29.83 -13.51 12.73
C GLY A 98 30.52 -12.73 13.86
N LEU A 99 30.16 -11.45 14.03
CA LEU A 99 30.70 -10.59 15.10
C LEU A 99 30.38 -11.13 16.50
N ILE A 100 29.18 -11.70 16.69
CA ILE A 100 28.83 -12.38 17.94
C ILE A 100 29.72 -13.61 18.15
N GLY A 101 29.93 -14.43 17.11
CA GLY A 101 30.79 -15.62 17.16
C GLY A 101 32.24 -15.31 17.50
N ASP A 102 32.79 -14.21 16.96
CA ASP A 102 34.16 -13.78 17.23
C ASP A 102 34.37 -13.30 18.67
N LEU A 103 33.38 -12.62 19.25
CA LEU A 103 33.45 -12.08 20.63
C LEU A 103 33.09 -13.13 21.70
N PHE A 104 32.29 -14.12 21.33
CA PHE A 104 31.80 -15.21 22.18
C PHE A 104 32.10 -16.59 21.53
N PRO A 105 33.39 -16.95 21.37
CA PRO A 105 33.77 -18.18 20.68
C PRO A 105 33.28 -19.42 21.41
N ALA A 106 32.89 -20.44 20.65
CA ALA A 106 32.40 -21.74 21.14
C ALA A 106 31.15 -21.71 22.05
N LEU A 107 30.37 -20.61 22.04
CA LEU A 107 29.14 -20.48 22.81
C LEU A 107 27.90 -20.58 21.90
N GLU A 108 27.31 -21.77 21.81
CA GLU A 108 26.00 -21.96 21.17
C GLU A 108 24.87 -21.88 22.20
N VAL A 109 24.28 -20.69 22.36
CA VAL A 109 23.18 -20.46 23.30
C VAL A 109 21.83 -20.44 22.56
N PRO A 110 20.93 -21.42 22.72
CA PRO A 110 19.65 -21.40 22.02
C PRO A 110 18.73 -20.26 22.51
N ARG A 111 17.90 -19.73 21.61
CA ARG A 111 16.88 -18.71 21.93
C ARG A 111 15.89 -19.24 22.96
N ARG A 112 15.38 -18.35 23.83
CA ARG A 112 14.31 -18.73 24.77
C ARG A 112 13.02 -18.96 23.99
N ARG A 113 12.49 -20.19 24.02
CA ARG A 113 11.19 -20.49 23.40
C ARG A 113 10.12 -20.56 24.48
N LYS A 114 8.94 -20.01 24.16
CA LYS A 114 7.72 -20.16 24.95
C LYS A 114 6.77 -21.07 24.18
N PRO A 115 6.96 -22.41 24.15
CA PRO A 115 6.30 -23.30 23.19
C PRO A 115 4.77 -23.21 23.23
N HIS A 116 4.19 -23.08 24.43
CA HIS A 116 2.75 -22.85 24.59
C HIS A 116 2.29 -21.56 23.90
N PHE A 117 3.03 -20.45 24.06
CA PHE A 117 2.72 -19.19 23.40
C PHE A 117 2.88 -19.30 21.87
N GLU A 118 3.93 -19.95 21.39
CA GLU A 118 4.12 -20.19 19.95
C GLU A 118 2.97 -21.00 19.34
N GLN A 119 2.46 -22.00 20.06
CA GLN A 119 1.28 -22.78 19.65
C GLN A 119 0.02 -21.91 19.60
N MET A 120 -0.20 -21.06 20.61
CA MET A 120 -1.33 -20.11 20.62
C MET A 120 -1.24 -19.09 19.47
N VAL A 121 -0.03 -18.63 19.15
CA VAL A 121 0.19 -17.75 17.99
C VAL A 121 -0.15 -18.48 16.69
N ARG A 122 0.30 -19.73 16.50
CA ARG A 122 -0.07 -20.53 15.32
C ARG A 122 -1.57 -20.73 15.19
N GLN A 123 -2.24 -21.07 16.28
CA GLN A 123 -3.69 -21.19 16.31
C GLN A 123 -4.37 -19.87 15.89
N SER A 124 -3.92 -18.75 16.46
CA SER A 124 -4.47 -17.42 16.14
C SER A 124 -4.21 -17.01 14.69
N THR A 125 -3.06 -17.39 14.12
CA THR A 125 -2.74 -17.20 12.71
C THR A 125 -3.73 -17.95 11.80
N LEU A 126 -4.02 -19.21 12.12
CA LEU A 126 -4.99 -20.03 11.38
C LEU A 126 -6.43 -19.49 11.53
N GLU A 127 -6.83 -19.03 12.72
CA GLU A 127 -8.14 -18.40 12.95
C GLU A 127 -8.33 -17.13 12.10
N LEU A 128 -7.25 -16.36 11.89
CA LEU A 128 -7.24 -15.20 11.00
C LEU A 128 -7.13 -15.58 9.52
N ARG A 129 -7.13 -16.88 9.19
CA ARG A 129 -6.97 -17.43 7.83
C ARG A 129 -5.70 -16.96 7.15
N LEU A 130 -4.59 -17.04 7.89
CA LEU A 130 -3.23 -16.73 7.44
C LEU A 130 -2.37 -18.01 7.48
N GLN A 131 -1.29 -18.03 6.70
CA GLN A 131 -0.32 -19.13 6.75
C GLN A 131 0.64 -18.98 7.95
N PRO A 132 0.82 -20.03 8.77
CA PRO A 132 1.71 -20.02 9.93
C PRO A 132 3.17 -20.28 9.55
N GLU A 133 3.72 -19.45 8.66
CA GLU A 133 5.14 -19.47 8.27
C GLU A 133 6.06 -19.19 9.46
N GLU A 134 7.18 -19.90 9.59
CA GLU A 134 8.09 -19.76 10.73
C GLU A 134 8.62 -18.33 10.88
N SER A 135 8.94 -17.66 9.76
CA SER A 135 9.39 -16.27 9.75
C SER A 135 8.31 -15.32 10.30
N PHE A 136 7.04 -15.53 9.93
CA PHE A 136 5.91 -14.74 10.43
C PHE A 136 5.70 -14.96 11.93
N ILE A 137 5.64 -16.22 12.37
CA ILE A 137 5.46 -16.58 13.78
C ILE A 137 6.60 -16.00 14.63
N LEU A 138 7.84 -16.08 14.13
CA LEU A 138 9.01 -15.46 14.77
C LEU A 138 8.82 -13.96 14.98
N LYS A 139 8.37 -13.22 13.96
CA LYS A 139 8.13 -11.77 14.08
C LYS A 139 7.00 -11.43 15.05
N VAL A 140 5.95 -12.25 15.14
CA VAL A 140 4.87 -12.08 16.14
C VAL A 140 5.41 -12.28 17.56
N ILE A 141 6.28 -13.27 17.78
CA ILE A 141 6.91 -13.51 19.09
C ILE A 141 7.86 -12.36 19.44
N GLN A 142 8.68 -11.91 18.48
CA GLN A 142 9.58 -10.78 18.69
C GLN A 142 8.81 -9.49 19.04
N LEU A 143 7.61 -9.30 18.48
CA LEU A 143 6.75 -8.19 18.88
C LEU A 143 6.30 -8.29 20.35
N GLU A 144 5.91 -9.47 20.84
CA GLU A 144 5.56 -9.68 22.25
C GLU A 144 6.74 -9.43 23.19
N GLU A 145 7.93 -9.91 22.81
CA GLU A 145 9.16 -9.71 23.57
C GLU A 145 9.49 -8.21 23.66
N LEU A 146 9.38 -7.48 22.55
CA LEU A 146 9.61 -6.03 22.52
C LEU A 146 8.58 -5.26 23.35
N LEU A 147 7.29 -5.63 23.28
CA LEU A 147 6.22 -4.98 24.06
C LEU A 147 6.31 -5.26 25.56
N THR A 148 6.98 -6.34 25.96
CA THR A 148 7.26 -6.60 27.38
C THR A 148 8.33 -5.63 27.91
N LEU A 149 9.28 -5.25 27.05
CA LEU A 149 10.43 -4.43 27.42
C LEU A 149 10.18 -2.93 27.26
N ARG A 150 9.40 -2.53 26.24
CA ARG A 150 9.15 -1.13 25.91
C ARG A 150 7.66 -0.90 25.71
N HIS A 151 7.19 0.24 26.18
CA HIS A 151 5.80 0.66 25.97
C HIS A 151 5.55 1.28 24.59
N SER A 152 6.61 1.64 23.87
CA SER A 152 6.53 2.16 22.50
C SER A 152 7.33 1.28 21.54
N VAL A 153 6.72 0.82 20.45
CA VAL A 153 7.35 -0.07 19.46
C VAL A 153 7.02 0.38 18.03
N PHE A 154 8.06 0.52 17.20
CA PHE A 154 7.96 0.80 15.77
C PHE A 154 8.04 -0.50 14.99
N VAL A 155 7.00 -0.81 14.22
CA VAL A 155 6.96 -1.91 13.26
C VAL A 155 7.23 -1.33 11.88
N VAL A 156 8.45 -1.57 11.39
CA VAL A 156 9.01 -0.94 10.19
C VAL A 156 9.06 -1.93 9.05
N GLY A 157 8.68 -1.51 7.84
CA GLY A 157 8.85 -2.34 6.64
C GLY A 157 8.06 -1.83 5.44
N ASN A 158 8.29 -2.45 4.30
CA ASN A 158 7.67 -2.02 3.03
C ASN A 158 6.14 -2.24 2.99
N ALA A 159 5.49 -1.59 2.02
CA ALA A 159 4.09 -1.86 1.74
C ALA A 159 3.90 -3.35 1.37
N GLY A 160 2.95 -4.02 2.03
CA GLY A 160 2.63 -5.42 1.71
C GLY A 160 3.52 -6.47 2.37
N THR A 161 4.36 -6.12 3.35
CA THR A 161 5.20 -7.08 4.11
C THR A 161 4.47 -7.75 5.30
N GLY A 162 3.15 -7.61 5.41
CA GLY A 162 2.37 -8.30 6.46
C GLY A 162 2.39 -7.65 7.85
N LYS A 163 2.96 -6.44 8.03
CA LYS A 163 2.99 -5.71 9.32
C LYS A 163 1.65 -5.72 10.05
N SER A 164 0.58 -5.22 9.43
CA SER A 164 -0.75 -5.18 10.05
C SER A 164 -1.25 -6.56 10.47
N LYS A 165 -0.84 -7.63 9.77
CA LYS A 165 -1.19 -9.02 10.13
C LYS A 165 -0.41 -9.50 11.35
N ILE A 166 0.86 -9.10 11.52
CA ILE A 166 1.64 -9.38 12.74
C ILE A 166 0.93 -8.78 13.96
N LEU A 167 0.56 -7.49 13.91
CA LEU A 167 -0.13 -6.83 15.01
C LEU A 167 -1.49 -7.49 15.32
N ARG A 168 -2.31 -7.74 14.29
CA ARG A 168 -3.62 -8.37 14.46
C ARG A 168 -3.52 -9.80 15.01
N THR A 169 -2.51 -10.56 14.60
CA THR A 169 -2.28 -11.94 15.10
C THR A 169 -1.90 -11.94 16.57
N LEU A 170 -1.03 -11.02 17.00
CA LEU A 170 -0.67 -10.91 18.41
C LEU A 170 -1.88 -10.50 19.26
N ASN A 171 -2.67 -9.51 18.81
CA ASN A 171 -3.89 -9.10 19.50
C ASN A 171 -4.88 -10.29 19.62
N ARG A 172 -5.10 -11.03 18.54
CA ARG A 172 -5.95 -12.23 18.55
C ARG A 172 -5.42 -13.31 19.50
N THR A 173 -4.10 -13.46 19.60
CA THR A 173 -3.46 -14.38 20.53
C THR A 173 -3.81 -14.03 21.98
N TYR A 174 -3.81 -12.74 22.35
CA TYR A 174 -4.25 -12.32 23.68
C TYR A 174 -5.72 -12.64 23.96
N VAL A 175 -6.60 -12.45 22.97
CA VAL A 175 -8.01 -12.88 23.08
C VAL A 175 -8.11 -14.38 23.33
N ASN A 176 -7.35 -15.19 22.59
CA ASN A 176 -7.34 -16.65 22.76
C ASN A 176 -6.74 -17.08 24.11
N MET A 177 -5.89 -16.25 24.71
CA MET A 177 -5.40 -16.38 26.08
C MET A 177 -6.39 -15.85 27.14
N LYS A 178 -7.64 -15.55 26.76
CA LYS A 178 -8.72 -15.03 27.61
C LYS A 178 -8.48 -13.65 28.21
N GLN A 179 -7.58 -12.87 27.61
CA GLN A 179 -7.42 -11.44 27.94
C GLN A 179 -8.43 -10.61 27.13
N LYS A 180 -8.70 -9.38 27.58
CA LYS A 180 -9.53 -8.41 26.86
C LYS A 180 -8.69 -7.28 26.27
N PRO A 181 -7.93 -7.54 25.18
CA PRO A 181 -7.10 -6.51 24.60
C PRO A 181 -7.96 -5.39 23.98
N VAL A 182 -7.58 -4.14 24.21
CA VAL A 182 -8.22 -2.95 23.63
C VAL A 182 -7.39 -2.48 22.44
N TRP A 183 -8.06 -2.17 21.33
CA TRP A 183 -7.43 -1.73 20.09
C TRP A 183 -8.06 -0.43 19.61
N ASN A 184 -7.28 0.64 19.52
CA ASN A 184 -7.64 1.89 18.86
C ASN A 184 -6.60 2.19 17.78
N ASP A 185 -7.04 2.41 16.55
CA ASP A 185 -6.16 2.76 15.45
C ASP A 185 -6.45 4.17 14.93
N LEU A 186 -5.40 4.85 14.48
CA LEU A 186 -5.51 6.10 13.76
C LEU A 186 -4.30 6.30 12.85
N ASN A 187 -4.50 7.03 11.77
CA ASN A 187 -3.42 7.55 10.94
C ASN A 187 -3.14 9.00 11.35
N PRO A 188 -1.99 9.29 12.00
CA PRO A 188 -1.68 10.64 12.50
C PRO A 188 -1.63 11.69 11.38
N LYS A 189 -1.38 11.29 10.13
CA LYS A 189 -1.33 12.18 8.96
C LYS A 189 -2.69 12.43 8.30
N ALA A 190 -3.74 11.73 8.75
CA ALA A 190 -5.09 11.97 8.25
C ALA A 190 -5.70 13.26 8.83
N VAL A 191 -5.15 13.78 9.93
CA VAL A 191 -5.56 15.02 10.61
C VAL A 191 -4.36 15.97 10.73
N THR A 192 -4.60 17.22 11.08
CA THR A 192 -3.50 18.15 11.40
C THR A 192 -2.93 17.86 12.78
N THR A 193 -1.71 18.32 13.07
CA THR A 193 -1.07 18.17 14.40
C THR A 193 -1.92 18.77 15.52
N ASP A 194 -2.54 19.93 15.27
CA ASP A 194 -3.45 20.58 16.20
C ASP A 194 -4.70 19.73 16.46
N GLU A 195 -5.29 19.13 15.42
CA GLU A 195 -6.42 18.20 15.56
C GLU A 195 -6.03 16.87 16.23
N LEU A 196 -4.76 16.49 16.15
CA LEU A 196 -4.24 15.26 16.75
C LEU A 196 -4.05 15.41 18.28
N PHE A 197 -3.43 16.50 18.74
CA PHE A 197 -3.10 16.68 20.17
C PHE A 197 -4.03 17.63 20.92
N GLY A 198 -4.71 18.52 20.20
CA GLY A 198 -5.53 19.58 20.76
C GLY A 198 -4.80 20.93 20.74
N PHE A 199 -5.59 22.00 20.70
CA PHE A 199 -5.08 23.37 20.60
C PHE A 199 -6.02 24.36 21.28
N ILE A 200 -5.50 25.55 21.59
CA ILE A 200 -6.30 26.66 22.11
C ILE A 200 -6.80 27.49 20.93
N HIS A 201 -8.11 27.64 20.78
CA HIS A 201 -8.68 28.48 19.74
C HIS A 201 -8.27 29.95 19.94
N HIS A 202 -7.61 30.56 18.94
CA HIS A 202 -7.14 31.94 19.06
C HIS A 202 -8.27 32.96 19.30
N ALA A 203 -9.45 32.73 18.73
CA ALA A 203 -10.59 33.65 18.84
C ALA A 203 -11.34 33.50 20.18
N THR A 204 -11.65 32.27 20.61
CA THR A 204 -12.45 32.02 21.82
C THR A 204 -11.61 31.82 23.07
N ARG A 205 -10.30 31.57 22.93
CA ARG A 205 -9.38 31.15 24.00
C ARG A 205 -9.78 29.85 24.70
N GLU A 206 -10.69 29.08 24.10
CA GLU A 206 -11.12 27.78 24.63
C GLU A 206 -10.20 26.66 24.16
N TRP A 207 -9.99 25.68 25.03
CA TRP A 207 -9.28 24.45 24.69
C TRP A 207 -10.16 23.54 23.84
N LYS A 208 -9.65 23.13 22.69
CA LYS A 208 -10.21 22.05 21.89
C LYS A 208 -9.33 20.81 22.03
N ASP A 209 -9.94 19.73 22.48
CA ASP A 209 -9.24 18.46 22.69
C ASP A 209 -8.87 17.80 21.35
N GLY A 210 -7.77 17.06 21.35
CA GLY A 210 -7.25 16.36 20.17
C GLY A 210 -7.69 14.91 20.11
N LEU A 211 -7.56 14.31 18.92
CA LEU A 211 -7.91 12.91 18.69
C LEU A 211 -7.08 11.93 19.52
N PHE A 212 -5.76 12.08 19.50
CA PHE A 212 -4.86 11.20 20.23
C PHE A 212 -4.98 11.40 21.74
N SER A 213 -5.05 12.65 22.20
CA SER A 213 -5.22 12.97 23.63
C SER A 213 -6.53 12.40 24.18
N PHE A 214 -7.62 12.51 23.43
CA PHE A 214 -8.90 11.90 23.78
C PHE A 214 -8.82 10.38 23.91
N ILE A 215 -8.30 9.68 22.89
CA ILE A 215 -8.16 8.20 22.91
C ILE A 215 -7.25 7.75 24.05
N LEU A 216 -6.15 8.46 24.28
CA LEU A 216 -5.22 8.14 25.35
C LEU A 216 -5.89 8.25 26.72
N ARG A 217 -6.69 9.31 26.94
CA ARG A 217 -7.44 9.53 28.17
C ARG A 217 -8.51 8.44 28.37
N GLU A 218 -9.26 8.11 27.32
CA GLU A 218 -10.26 7.02 27.39
C GLU A 218 -9.61 5.69 27.78
N GLN A 219 -8.51 5.30 27.15
CA GLN A 219 -7.81 4.05 27.49
C GLN A 219 -7.20 4.07 28.90
N ALA A 220 -6.64 5.20 29.33
CA ALA A 220 -6.07 5.34 30.67
C ALA A 220 -7.12 5.16 31.78
N ASN A 221 -8.37 5.56 31.51
CA ASN A 221 -9.50 5.44 32.45
C ASN A 221 -10.12 4.03 32.49
N LEU A 222 -9.71 3.10 31.62
CA LEU A 222 -10.21 1.72 31.66
C LEU A 222 -9.64 0.97 32.88
N MET A 223 -10.52 0.38 33.69
CA MET A 223 -10.16 -0.21 34.99
C MET A 223 -9.49 -1.60 34.92
N HIS A 224 -9.43 -2.24 33.74
CA HIS A 224 -8.80 -3.56 33.60
C HIS A 224 -7.32 -3.45 33.19
N ASP A 225 -6.53 -4.45 33.58
CA ASP A 225 -5.09 -4.51 33.30
C ASP A 225 -4.71 -5.30 32.04
N ASP A 226 -5.70 -5.78 31.28
CA ASP A 226 -5.46 -6.42 29.98
C ASP A 226 -4.79 -5.45 28.98
N PRO A 227 -4.08 -5.95 27.95
CA PRO A 227 -3.30 -5.12 27.03
C PRO A 227 -4.12 -4.04 26.32
N LYS A 228 -3.68 -2.78 26.35
CA LYS A 228 -4.37 -1.65 25.69
C LYS A 228 -3.46 -1.03 24.66
N TRP A 229 -3.87 -1.03 23.39
CA TRP A 229 -3.02 -0.63 22.28
C TRP A 229 -3.59 0.59 21.56
N ILE A 230 -2.72 1.57 21.32
CA ILE A 230 -2.98 2.66 20.38
C ILE A 230 -2.04 2.44 19.19
N VAL A 231 -2.62 2.18 18.03
CA VAL A 231 -1.91 1.86 16.79
C VAL A 231 -1.91 3.07 15.88
N LEU A 232 -0.74 3.64 15.68
CA LEU A 232 -0.47 4.77 14.81
C LEU A 232 0.01 4.23 13.46
N ASP A 233 -0.93 4.05 12.53
CA ASP A 233 -0.60 3.64 11.15
C ASP A 233 -0.43 4.87 10.27
N GLY A 234 0.79 5.38 10.21
CA GLY A 234 1.19 6.52 9.39
C GLY A 234 2.69 6.75 9.48
N ASP A 235 3.29 7.26 8.41
CA ASP A 235 4.71 7.57 8.41
C ASP A 235 5.02 8.70 9.39
N ILE A 236 6.23 8.66 9.96
CA ILE A 236 6.66 9.58 11.01
C ILE A 236 7.15 10.88 10.39
N ASP A 237 6.80 12.00 11.00
CA ASP A 237 7.49 13.26 10.79
C ASP A 237 7.82 13.94 12.12
N PRO A 238 8.86 14.79 12.17
CA PRO A 238 9.26 15.52 13.37
C PRO A 238 8.14 16.34 14.01
N THR A 239 7.20 16.88 13.21
CA THR A 239 6.23 17.87 13.70
C THR A 239 5.24 17.29 14.71
N TRP A 240 4.81 16.04 14.53
CA TRP A 240 3.91 15.40 15.49
C TRP A 240 4.60 14.40 16.41
N ILE A 241 5.68 13.74 15.97
CA ILE A 241 6.33 12.72 16.82
C ILE A 241 7.07 13.33 18.00
N GLU A 242 7.54 14.57 17.87
CA GLU A 242 8.26 15.24 18.96
C GLU A 242 7.36 15.54 20.16
N SER A 243 6.08 15.81 19.92
CA SER A 243 5.05 15.94 20.96
C SER A 243 4.85 14.64 21.75
N LEU A 244 5.27 13.49 21.20
CA LEU A 244 5.21 12.20 21.88
C LEU A 244 6.51 11.84 22.63
N ASN A 245 7.56 12.66 22.57
CA ASN A 245 8.85 12.30 23.16
C ASN A 245 8.77 12.01 24.66
N THR A 246 8.02 12.81 25.42
CA THR A 246 7.89 12.61 26.88
C THR A 246 7.10 11.35 27.22
N VAL A 247 6.15 10.97 26.37
CA VAL A 247 5.32 9.79 26.60
C VAL A 247 6.01 8.50 26.14
N MET A 248 6.89 8.59 25.14
CA MET A 248 7.69 7.45 24.65
C MET A 248 8.91 7.14 25.52
N ASP A 249 9.43 8.11 26.27
CA ASP A 249 10.56 7.90 27.19
C ASP A 249 10.11 7.27 28.52
N ASP A 250 11.07 7.06 29.44
CA ASP A 250 10.82 6.46 30.77
C ASP A 250 9.77 7.23 31.61
N ASN A 251 9.50 8.50 31.28
CA ASN A 251 8.50 9.34 31.94
C ASN A 251 7.06 8.86 31.74
N LYS A 252 6.71 8.26 30.59
CA LYS A 252 5.36 7.71 30.30
C LYS A 252 4.20 8.71 30.49
N VAL A 253 4.43 10.00 30.31
CA VAL A 253 3.41 11.06 30.45
C VAL A 253 3.34 11.91 29.18
N LEU A 254 2.14 12.04 28.62
CA LEU A 254 1.85 13.02 27.57
C LEU A 254 1.59 14.38 28.23
N THR A 255 2.31 15.41 27.79
CA THR A 255 2.09 16.79 28.21
C THR A 255 1.47 17.58 27.08
N LEU A 256 0.25 18.09 27.28
CA LEU A 256 -0.47 18.87 26.29
C LEU A 256 -0.18 20.37 26.44
N ALA A 257 -0.44 21.14 25.39
CA ALA A 257 -0.31 22.60 25.43
C ALA A 257 -1.26 23.28 26.45
N SER A 258 -2.34 22.58 26.85
CA SER A 258 -3.21 22.96 27.97
C SER A 258 -2.55 22.83 29.35
N ASN A 259 -1.33 22.31 29.42
CA ASN A 259 -0.65 21.81 30.62
C ASN A 259 -1.29 20.57 31.27
N GLU A 260 -2.29 19.96 30.62
CA GLU A 260 -2.80 18.66 31.04
C GLU A 260 -1.71 17.58 30.91
N ARG A 261 -1.61 16.72 31.93
CA ARG A 261 -0.68 15.60 31.97
C ARG A 261 -1.44 14.29 32.01
N VAL A 262 -1.35 13.50 30.95
CA VAL A 262 -2.00 12.20 30.85
C VAL A 262 -0.93 11.11 30.94
N ALA A 263 -0.97 10.31 32.01
CA ALA A 263 -0.01 9.24 32.24
C ALA A 263 -0.47 7.92 31.58
N LEU A 264 0.47 7.17 31.00
CA LEU A 264 0.21 5.83 30.50
C LEU A 264 0.16 4.85 31.66
N THR A 265 -0.86 4.00 31.65
CA THR A 265 -0.92 2.86 32.57
C THR A 265 0.09 1.77 32.14
N PRO A 266 0.56 0.90 33.05
CA PRO A 266 1.50 -0.16 32.72
C PRO A 266 1.02 -1.16 31.65
N SER A 267 -0.29 -1.26 31.41
CA SER A 267 -0.89 -2.12 30.38
C SER A 267 -1.01 -1.47 28.99
N MET A 268 -0.81 -0.15 28.90
CA MET A 268 -0.90 0.60 27.64
C MET A 268 0.36 0.49 26.79
N ARG A 269 0.18 0.40 25.46
CA ARG A 269 1.25 0.32 24.47
C ARG A 269 0.95 1.23 23.28
N LEU A 270 1.99 1.91 22.81
CA LEU A 270 1.99 2.69 21.57
C LEU A 270 2.69 1.88 20.48
N LEU A 271 1.96 1.56 19.43
CA LEU A 271 2.45 0.80 18.28
C LEU A 271 2.45 1.69 17.06
N PHE A 272 3.55 1.75 16.33
CA PHE A 272 3.66 2.57 15.13
C PHE A 272 3.88 1.67 13.93
N GLU A 273 2.93 1.64 12.99
CA GLU A 273 3.08 0.89 11.74
C GLU A 273 3.56 1.83 10.64
N ILE A 274 4.85 1.75 10.30
CA ILE A 274 5.52 2.75 9.45
C ILE A 274 6.23 2.13 8.25
N HIS A 275 6.41 2.92 7.19
CA HIS A 275 7.14 2.50 6.00
C HIS A 275 8.66 2.53 6.21
N HIS A 276 9.17 3.68 6.65
CA HIS A 276 10.59 3.97 6.85
C HIS A 276 10.80 5.03 7.93
N LEU A 277 12.04 5.19 8.41
CA LEU A 277 12.43 6.12 9.48
C LEU A 277 13.33 7.28 9.01
N ARG A 278 13.42 7.53 7.70
CA ARG A 278 14.28 8.57 7.08
C ARG A 278 14.15 9.98 7.69
N THR A 279 12.95 10.31 8.15
CA THR A 279 12.57 11.63 8.68
C THR A 279 12.61 11.68 10.19
N ALA A 280 12.83 10.56 10.88
CA ALA A 280 12.89 10.48 12.32
C ALA A 280 14.31 10.78 12.82
N THR A 281 14.42 11.54 13.93
CA THR A 281 15.72 11.78 14.55
C THR A 281 16.21 10.51 15.26
N PRO A 282 17.53 10.26 15.33
CA PRO A 282 18.08 9.14 16.10
C PRO A 282 17.63 9.14 17.57
N ALA A 283 17.45 10.33 18.16
CA ALA A 283 16.93 10.48 19.52
C ALA A 283 15.50 9.93 19.64
N THR A 284 14.64 10.16 18.65
CA THR A 284 13.28 9.58 18.61
C THR A 284 13.32 8.06 18.45
N VAL A 285 14.12 7.55 17.52
CA VAL A 285 14.28 6.10 17.29
C VAL A 285 14.76 5.38 18.55
N SER A 286 15.68 5.99 19.32
CA SER A 286 16.23 5.41 20.54
C SER A 286 15.19 5.15 21.65
N ARG A 287 14.03 5.83 21.61
CA ARG A 287 12.97 5.72 22.62
C ARG A 287 12.02 4.55 22.37
N ALA A 288 11.96 4.01 21.15
CA ALA A 288 11.05 2.91 20.80
C ALA A 288 11.81 1.60 20.52
N GLY A 289 11.15 0.46 20.78
CA GLY A 289 11.64 -0.83 20.29
C GLY A 289 11.45 -0.91 18.78
N ILE A 290 12.38 -1.50 18.05
CA ILE A 290 12.30 -1.61 16.58
C ILE A 290 12.05 -3.07 16.20
N LEU A 291 10.95 -3.31 15.51
CA LEU A 291 10.68 -4.55 14.79
C LEU A 291 10.76 -4.27 13.29
N TYR A 292 11.85 -4.69 12.66
CA TYR A 292 12.00 -4.59 11.21
C TYR A 292 11.44 -5.85 10.54
N VAL A 293 10.56 -5.67 9.55
CA VAL A 293 9.95 -6.76 8.79
C VAL A 293 10.51 -6.74 7.38
N ASN A 294 11.36 -7.71 7.05
CA ASN A 294 12.06 -7.71 5.77
C ASN A 294 11.07 -8.07 4.64
N PRO A 295 11.21 -7.47 3.45
CA PRO A 295 10.41 -7.87 2.29
C PRO A 295 10.62 -9.34 1.88
N GLN A 296 11.80 -9.90 2.18
CA GLN A 296 12.15 -11.29 1.88
C GLN A 296 11.58 -12.28 2.90
N ASP A 297 11.21 -11.83 4.11
CA ASP A 297 10.67 -12.71 5.17
C ASP A 297 9.34 -13.33 4.74
N LEU A 298 8.56 -12.56 3.96
CA LEU A 298 7.25 -12.92 3.44
C LEU A 298 7.18 -12.57 1.97
N GLY A 299 7.42 -13.57 1.11
CA GLY A 299 7.19 -13.46 -0.31
C GLY A 299 5.70 -13.34 -0.67
N TRP A 300 5.39 -13.48 -1.96
CA TRP A 300 4.02 -13.44 -2.45
C TRP A 300 3.22 -14.73 -2.11
N ASN A 301 3.91 -15.86 -1.93
CA ASN A 301 3.29 -17.18 -1.78
C ASN A 301 2.35 -17.29 -0.54
N PRO A 302 2.74 -16.87 0.69
CA PRO A 302 1.85 -16.97 1.84
C PRO A 302 0.52 -16.22 1.68
N TYR A 303 0.53 -15.08 0.96
CA TYR A 303 -0.69 -14.36 0.63
C TYR A 303 -1.59 -15.17 -0.30
N VAL A 304 -1.03 -15.73 -1.37
CA VAL A 304 -1.75 -16.56 -2.34
C VAL A 304 -2.28 -17.83 -1.70
N ALA A 305 -1.48 -18.54 -0.90
CA ALA A 305 -1.93 -19.73 -0.18
C ALA A 305 -3.12 -19.40 0.75
N SER A 306 -3.03 -18.30 1.52
CA SER A 306 -4.16 -17.81 2.35
C SER A 306 -5.41 -17.44 1.54
N TRP A 307 -5.24 -17.02 0.29
CA TRP A 307 -6.34 -16.72 -0.62
C TRP A 307 -6.96 -17.99 -1.22
N ILE A 308 -6.13 -18.93 -1.66
CA ILE A 308 -6.54 -20.25 -2.17
C ILE A 308 -7.33 -20.99 -1.09
N ASP A 309 -6.90 -20.93 0.17
CA ASP A 309 -7.59 -21.60 1.28
C ASP A 309 -9.04 -21.13 1.49
N ARG A 310 -9.38 -19.90 1.06
CA ARG A 310 -10.75 -19.37 1.11
C ARG A 310 -11.65 -19.97 0.04
N ARG A 311 -11.09 -20.60 -1.00
CA ARG A 311 -11.85 -21.35 -2.01
C ARG A 311 -12.47 -22.59 -1.36
N GLN A 312 -13.62 -23.02 -1.86
CA GLN A 312 -14.38 -24.11 -1.25
C GLN A 312 -13.92 -25.49 -1.76
N HIS A 313 -13.46 -25.60 -3.01
CA HIS A 313 -13.25 -26.88 -3.68
C HIS A 313 -11.78 -27.27 -3.77
N GLN A 314 -11.46 -28.49 -3.36
CA GLN A 314 -10.07 -28.97 -3.31
C GLN A 314 -9.42 -29.10 -4.70
N SER A 315 -10.19 -29.45 -5.73
CA SER A 315 -9.72 -29.51 -7.13
C SER A 315 -9.30 -28.14 -7.65
N GLU A 316 -10.13 -27.11 -7.42
CA GLU A 316 -9.82 -25.72 -7.72
C GLU A 316 -8.54 -25.27 -6.99
N LYS A 317 -8.43 -25.57 -5.69
CA LYS A 317 -7.24 -25.25 -4.90
C LYS A 317 -5.97 -25.85 -5.51
N ALA A 318 -5.97 -27.15 -5.78
CA ALA A 318 -4.83 -27.84 -6.36
C ALA A 318 -4.43 -27.28 -7.74
N ASN A 319 -5.42 -27.01 -8.60
CA ASN A 319 -5.17 -26.40 -9.90
C ASN A 319 -4.55 -25.01 -9.77
N LEU A 320 -5.11 -24.16 -8.90
CA LEU A 320 -4.59 -22.80 -8.69
C LEU A 320 -3.17 -22.80 -8.13
N THR A 321 -2.86 -23.65 -7.15
CA THR A 321 -1.50 -23.76 -6.61
C THR A 321 -0.49 -24.06 -7.71
N ILE A 322 -0.77 -25.06 -8.56
CA ILE A 322 0.10 -25.43 -9.69
C ILE A 322 0.27 -24.26 -10.67
N LEU A 323 -0.80 -23.51 -10.95
CA LEU A 323 -0.77 -22.40 -11.89
C LEU A 323 0.03 -21.20 -11.35
N PHE A 324 -0.11 -20.89 -10.06
CA PHE A 324 0.70 -19.84 -9.42
C PHE A 324 2.19 -20.15 -9.51
N ASP A 325 2.60 -21.37 -9.14
CA ASP A 325 4.01 -21.80 -9.20
C ASP A 325 4.55 -21.84 -10.63
N LYS A 326 3.71 -22.20 -11.61
CA LYS A 326 4.09 -22.26 -13.02
C LYS A 326 4.33 -20.89 -13.66
N TYR A 327 3.47 -19.90 -13.36
CA TYR A 327 3.43 -18.65 -14.13
C TYR A 327 4.02 -17.44 -13.40
N VAL A 328 3.80 -17.31 -12.09
CA VAL A 328 4.12 -16.08 -11.36
C VAL A 328 5.62 -15.82 -11.22
N PRO A 329 6.48 -16.80 -10.86
CA PRO A 329 7.92 -16.57 -10.74
C PRO A 329 8.55 -16.00 -12.02
N ALA A 330 8.27 -16.62 -13.17
CA ALA A 330 8.81 -16.20 -14.46
C ALA A 330 8.34 -14.79 -14.86
N CYS A 331 7.09 -14.42 -14.54
CA CYS A 331 6.57 -13.07 -14.80
C CYS A 331 7.26 -12.02 -13.93
N LEU A 332 7.47 -12.31 -12.62
CA LEU A 332 8.16 -11.42 -11.71
C LEU A 332 9.62 -11.18 -12.12
N ASP A 333 10.36 -12.24 -12.44
CA ASP A 333 11.76 -12.13 -12.86
C ASP A 333 11.91 -11.36 -14.17
N LYS A 334 11.00 -11.57 -15.11
CA LYS A 334 11.01 -10.84 -16.37
C LYS A 334 10.66 -9.36 -16.17
N LEU A 335 9.70 -9.06 -15.28
CA LEU A 335 9.35 -7.69 -14.94
C LEU A 335 10.55 -6.94 -14.34
N ARG A 336 11.28 -7.57 -13.40
CA ARG A 336 12.47 -6.97 -12.76
C ARG A 336 13.58 -6.61 -13.74
N THR A 337 13.74 -7.39 -14.82
CA THR A 337 14.90 -7.30 -15.71
C THR A 337 14.63 -6.55 -17.02
N SER A 338 13.40 -6.61 -17.54
CA SER A 338 13.15 -6.31 -18.96
C SER A 338 12.01 -5.34 -19.23
N PHE A 339 11.16 -5.05 -18.24
CA PHE A 339 9.94 -4.27 -18.45
C PHE A 339 9.82 -3.14 -17.44
N LYS A 340 9.19 -2.04 -17.86
CA LYS A 340 8.92 -0.89 -17.00
C LYS A 340 7.41 -0.68 -16.88
N THR A 341 6.94 -0.63 -15.65
CA THR A 341 5.55 -0.28 -15.33
C THR A 341 5.35 1.24 -15.41
N ILE A 342 4.11 1.66 -15.64
CA ILE A 342 3.73 3.07 -15.77
C ILE A 342 3.99 3.90 -14.50
N THR A 343 4.00 3.23 -13.35
CA THR A 343 4.34 3.78 -12.04
C THR A 343 4.99 2.67 -11.23
N SER A 344 5.70 3.00 -10.14
CA SER A 344 6.27 1.98 -9.25
C SER A 344 5.13 1.22 -8.56
N ILE A 345 5.06 -0.10 -8.72
CA ILE A 345 4.02 -0.95 -8.11
C ILE A 345 4.74 -2.05 -7.31
N PRO A 346 4.41 -2.26 -6.03
CA PRO A 346 4.97 -3.38 -5.27
C PRO A 346 4.61 -4.72 -5.91
N GLU A 347 5.56 -5.66 -5.95
CA GLU A 347 5.36 -6.98 -6.57
C GLU A 347 4.18 -7.76 -5.96
N ASN A 348 4.03 -7.69 -4.63
CA ASN A 348 2.90 -8.29 -3.93
C ASN A 348 1.55 -7.73 -4.40
N SER A 349 1.49 -6.45 -4.81
CA SER A 349 0.27 -5.83 -5.33
C SER A 349 -0.10 -6.36 -6.73
N LEU A 350 0.88 -6.73 -7.56
CA LEU A 350 0.64 -7.37 -8.86
C LEU A 350 0.05 -8.77 -8.66
N VAL A 351 0.59 -9.55 -7.72
CA VAL A 351 0.04 -10.87 -7.39
C VAL A 351 -1.35 -10.77 -6.75
N GLN A 352 -1.58 -9.75 -5.90
CA GLN A 352 -2.92 -9.41 -5.39
C GLN A 352 -3.91 -9.07 -6.50
N THR A 353 -3.46 -8.42 -7.56
CA THR A 353 -4.28 -8.13 -8.74
C THR A 353 -4.72 -9.43 -9.42
N ILE A 354 -3.83 -10.42 -9.58
CA ILE A 354 -4.21 -11.75 -10.11
C ILE A 354 -5.32 -12.37 -9.26
N CYS A 355 -5.14 -12.41 -7.94
CA CYS A 355 -6.13 -12.95 -7.01
C CYS A 355 -7.48 -12.22 -7.14
N THR A 356 -7.44 -10.89 -7.24
CA THR A 356 -8.63 -10.05 -7.39
C THR A 356 -9.36 -10.31 -8.71
N LEU A 357 -8.63 -10.40 -9.82
CA LEU A 357 -9.20 -10.73 -11.13
C LEU A 357 -9.79 -12.15 -11.14
N LEU A 358 -9.12 -13.13 -10.53
CA LEU A 358 -9.63 -14.49 -10.39
C LEU A 358 -10.87 -14.59 -9.50
N GLU A 359 -11.01 -13.76 -8.46
CA GLU A 359 -12.27 -13.65 -7.69
C GLU A 359 -13.43 -13.17 -8.54
N CYS A 360 -13.14 -12.34 -9.55
CA CYS A 360 -14.17 -11.82 -10.45
C CYS A 360 -14.49 -12.80 -11.59
N LEU A 361 -13.48 -13.52 -12.09
CA LEU A 361 -13.58 -14.37 -13.27
C LEU A 361 -14.01 -15.82 -12.95
N LEU A 362 -13.52 -16.41 -11.85
CA LEU A 362 -13.85 -17.78 -11.45
C LEU A 362 -15.18 -17.82 -10.69
N THR A 363 -16.26 -17.54 -11.41
CA THR A 363 -17.64 -17.71 -10.92
C THR A 363 -18.17 -19.10 -11.26
N PRO A 364 -19.16 -19.63 -10.52
CA PRO A 364 -19.78 -20.93 -10.84
C PRO A 364 -20.36 -20.99 -12.27
N GLU A 365 -20.78 -19.84 -12.81
CA GLU A 365 -21.27 -19.71 -14.20
C GLU A 365 -20.12 -19.85 -15.22
N ASN A 366 -18.98 -19.22 -14.94
CA ASN A 366 -17.84 -19.17 -15.84
C ASN A 366 -16.97 -20.43 -15.76
N VAL A 367 -16.83 -21.01 -14.58
CA VAL A 367 -16.05 -22.22 -14.33
C VAL A 367 -16.84 -23.10 -13.38
N PRO A 368 -17.72 -23.97 -13.93
CA PRO A 368 -18.40 -25.00 -13.14
C PRO A 368 -17.41 -25.90 -12.41
N LEU A 369 -17.85 -26.54 -11.32
CA LEU A 369 -16.97 -27.28 -10.41
C LEU A 369 -16.20 -28.44 -11.04
N ASP A 370 -16.79 -29.07 -12.05
CA ASP A 370 -16.18 -30.18 -12.80
C ASP A 370 -15.42 -29.70 -14.05
N SER A 371 -15.07 -28.41 -14.09
CA SER A 371 -14.29 -27.87 -15.21
C SER A 371 -12.91 -28.53 -15.28
N PRO A 372 -12.44 -28.87 -16.48
CA PRO A 372 -11.14 -29.48 -16.64
C PRO A 372 -10.03 -28.45 -16.34
N LYS A 373 -8.83 -28.94 -16.02
CA LYS A 373 -7.69 -28.11 -15.61
C LYS A 373 -7.35 -27.04 -16.66
N GLU A 374 -7.53 -27.35 -17.93
CA GLU A 374 -7.28 -26.45 -19.06
C GLU A 374 -8.17 -25.20 -18.99
N VAL A 375 -9.41 -25.32 -18.50
CA VAL A 375 -10.30 -24.15 -18.35
C VAL A 375 -9.78 -23.24 -17.24
N TYR A 376 -9.38 -23.78 -16.09
CA TYR A 376 -8.76 -23.00 -15.02
C TYR A 376 -7.48 -22.30 -15.51
N GLU A 377 -6.66 -23.00 -16.29
CA GLU A 377 -5.43 -22.47 -16.85
C GLU A 377 -5.69 -21.30 -17.82
N VAL A 378 -6.72 -21.39 -18.67
CA VAL A 378 -7.12 -20.30 -19.58
C VAL A 378 -7.53 -19.04 -18.83
N TYR A 379 -8.38 -19.16 -17.80
CA TYR A 379 -8.76 -18.02 -16.96
C TYR A 379 -7.60 -17.45 -16.16
N PHE A 380 -6.72 -18.32 -15.66
CA PHE A 380 -5.52 -17.91 -14.94
C PHE A 380 -4.56 -17.12 -15.83
N VAL A 381 -4.30 -17.63 -17.03
CA VAL A 381 -3.46 -16.95 -18.02
C VAL A 381 -4.04 -15.59 -18.36
N PHE A 382 -5.36 -15.49 -18.58
CA PHE A 382 -6.00 -14.21 -18.85
C PHE A 382 -5.83 -13.21 -17.69
N ALA A 383 -6.06 -13.64 -16.45
CA ALA A 383 -5.84 -12.79 -15.27
C ALA A 383 -4.36 -12.38 -15.11
N CYS A 384 -3.43 -13.30 -15.36
CA CYS A 384 -2.00 -13.09 -15.22
C CYS A 384 -1.47 -12.07 -16.24
N ILE A 385 -1.86 -12.20 -17.52
CA ILE A 385 -1.51 -11.26 -18.58
C ILE A 385 -1.93 -9.84 -18.20
N TRP A 386 -3.14 -9.67 -17.68
CA TRP A 386 -3.67 -8.35 -17.34
C TRP A 386 -3.13 -7.78 -16.03
N ALA A 387 -2.78 -8.63 -15.06
CA ALA A 387 -2.14 -8.17 -13.82
C ALA A 387 -0.71 -7.63 -14.06
N PHE A 388 0.08 -8.29 -14.91
CA PHE A 388 1.44 -7.84 -15.22
C PHE A 388 1.47 -6.88 -16.41
N GLY A 389 0.92 -7.33 -17.54
CA GLY A 389 0.92 -6.60 -18.80
C GLY A 389 0.03 -5.34 -18.80
N GLY A 390 -1.06 -5.35 -18.03
CA GLY A 390 -1.98 -4.21 -17.92
C GLY A 390 -1.36 -2.98 -17.24
N THR A 391 -0.21 -3.13 -16.58
CA THR A 391 0.52 -2.02 -15.93
C THR A 391 1.64 -1.43 -16.80
N LEU A 392 1.91 -2.04 -17.97
CA LEU A 392 3.03 -1.68 -18.83
C LEU A 392 2.75 -0.36 -19.57
N PHE A 393 3.76 0.49 -19.58
CA PHE A 393 3.71 1.78 -20.24
C PHE A 393 4.13 1.68 -21.71
N ARG A 394 3.47 2.42 -22.59
CA ARG A 394 4.00 2.64 -23.95
C ARG A 394 4.87 3.90 -23.91
N ASP A 395 6.18 3.71 -23.95
CA ASP A 395 7.15 4.80 -24.00
C ASP A 395 7.38 5.23 -25.46
N GLN A 396 7.85 6.47 -25.67
CA GLN A 396 8.19 6.97 -27.03
C GLN A 396 9.27 6.11 -27.70
N LEU A 397 10.18 5.54 -26.91
CA LEU A 397 11.31 4.75 -27.39
C LEU A 397 11.07 3.24 -27.34
N SER A 398 10.06 2.77 -26.59
CA SER A 398 9.88 1.34 -26.32
C SER A 398 8.41 0.98 -26.08
N ASP A 399 7.90 0.08 -26.92
CA ASP A 399 6.60 -0.53 -26.73
C ASP A 399 6.74 -1.76 -25.80
N TYR A 400 6.74 -1.51 -24.48
CA TYR A 400 6.79 -2.57 -23.48
C TYR A 400 5.62 -3.56 -23.59
N PRO A 401 4.35 -3.15 -23.83
CA PRO A 401 3.26 -4.08 -24.10
C PRO A 401 3.55 -5.04 -25.27
N ALA A 402 4.00 -4.54 -26.42
CA ALA A 402 4.31 -5.40 -27.57
C ALA A 402 5.51 -6.34 -27.29
N ASN A 403 6.54 -5.85 -26.60
CA ASN A 403 7.68 -6.65 -26.15
C ASN A 403 7.23 -7.77 -25.19
N PHE A 404 6.31 -7.47 -24.26
CA PHE A 404 5.73 -8.43 -23.32
C PHE A 404 4.91 -9.49 -24.04
N SER A 405 4.08 -9.10 -25.03
CA SER A 405 3.35 -10.03 -25.87
C SER A 405 4.27 -11.01 -26.59
N ARG A 406 5.36 -10.51 -27.20
CA ARG A 406 6.37 -11.36 -27.87
C ARG A 406 7.03 -12.34 -26.92
N TRP A 407 7.41 -11.87 -25.72
CA TRP A 407 7.97 -12.74 -24.69
C TRP A 407 6.97 -13.80 -24.24
N TRP A 408 5.71 -13.43 -24.02
CA TRP A 408 4.65 -14.34 -23.60
C TRP A 408 4.44 -15.46 -24.62
N HIS A 409 4.33 -15.15 -25.91
CA HIS A 409 4.20 -16.18 -26.96
C HIS A 409 5.39 -17.14 -27.01
N LYS A 410 6.60 -16.64 -26.70
CA LYS A 410 7.82 -17.45 -26.74
C LYS A 410 7.91 -18.41 -25.55
N GLU A 411 7.69 -17.92 -24.34
CA GLU A 411 7.90 -18.68 -23.11
C GLU A 411 6.64 -19.44 -22.66
N MET A 412 5.45 -18.84 -22.82
CA MET A 412 4.18 -19.35 -22.26
C MET A 412 3.32 -20.05 -23.31
N LYS A 413 3.73 -21.24 -23.74
CA LYS A 413 3.11 -21.97 -24.88
C LYS A 413 1.85 -22.79 -24.55
N ALA A 414 1.50 -22.94 -23.27
CA ALA A 414 0.42 -23.84 -22.84
C ALA A 414 -0.96 -23.39 -23.33
N VAL A 415 -1.22 -22.08 -23.34
CA VAL A 415 -2.48 -21.49 -23.82
C VAL A 415 -2.21 -20.80 -25.15
N LYS A 416 -2.93 -21.21 -26.19
CA LYS A 416 -2.74 -20.68 -27.55
C LYS A 416 -3.58 -19.43 -27.77
N PHE A 417 -2.94 -18.44 -28.38
CA PHE A 417 -3.56 -17.21 -28.88
C PHE A 417 -3.50 -17.22 -30.41
N PRO A 418 -4.45 -16.57 -31.10
CA PRO A 418 -4.33 -16.37 -32.55
C PRO A 418 -3.06 -15.58 -32.88
N SER A 419 -2.42 -15.88 -34.02
CA SER A 419 -1.05 -15.45 -34.32
C SER A 419 -0.92 -14.06 -34.97
N GLN A 420 -2.04 -13.40 -35.26
CA GLN A 420 -2.04 -12.18 -36.08
C GLN A 420 -1.81 -10.91 -35.25
N GLU A 421 -2.28 -10.87 -34.00
CA GLU A 421 -2.25 -9.68 -33.15
C GLU A 421 -1.55 -9.94 -31.82
N THR A 422 -1.56 -8.96 -30.91
CA THR A 422 -0.96 -9.13 -29.58
C THR A 422 -1.89 -9.90 -28.64
N ILE A 423 -1.34 -10.47 -27.57
CA ILE A 423 -2.15 -11.14 -26.54
C ILE A 423 -3.20 -10.21 -25.88
N PHE A 424 -3.03 -8.89 -25.98
CA PHE A 424 -3.95 -7.89 -25.41
C PHE A 424 -5.14 -7.58 -26.31
N ASP A 425 -5.12 -8.03 -27.57
CA ASP A 425 -6.18 -7.78 -28.56
C ASP A 425 -7.30 -8.82 -28.48
N TYR A 426 -7.15 -9.83 -27.62
CA TYR A 426 -8.14 -10.87 -27.41
C TYR A 426 -8.79 -10.83 -26.02
N TYR A 427 -10.11 -11.07 -25.97
CA TYR A 427 -10.88 -11.33 -24.75
C TYR A 427 -11.19 -12.81 -24.60
N LEU A 428 -11.36 -13.25 -23.36
CA LEU A 428 -11.83 -14.60 -23.07
C LEU A 428 -13.35 -14.66 -23.14
N ASP A 429 -13.89 -15.39 -24.11
CA ASP A 429 -15.33 -15.63 -24.19
C ASP A 429 -15.77 -16.69 -23.17
N HIS A 430 -16.69 -16.31 -22.28
CA HIS A 430 -17.16 -17.19 -21.22
C HIS A 430 -18.00 -18.37 -21.73
N LYS A 431 -18.54 -18.34 -22.95
CA LYS A 431 -19.34 -19.46 -23.49
C LYS A 431 -18.45 -20.52 -24.15
N THR A 432 -17.61 -20.08 -25.09
CA THR A 432 -16.74 -20.96 -25.87
C THR A 432 -15.41 -21.28 -25.19
N LYS A 433 -15.04 -20.51 -24.13
CA LYS A 433 -13.74 -20.57 -23.43
C LYS A 433 -12.55 -20.31 -24.37
N LYS A 434 -12.78 -19.60 -25.47
CA LYS A 434 -11.77 -19.24 -26.47
C LYS A 434 -11.45 -17.76 -26.44
N PHE A 435 -10.27 -17.43 -26.92
CA PHE A 435 -9.83 -16.05 -27.13
C PHE A 435 -10.42 -15.52 -28.44
N LEU A 436 -11.24 -14.47 -28.35
CA LEU A 436 -11.86 -13.79 -29.49
C LEU A 436 -11.41 -12.31 -29.55
N PRO A 437 -11.35 -11.68 -30.72
CA PRO A 437 -10.86 -10.30 -30.86
C PRO A 437 -11.74 -9.28 -30.13
N TRP A 438 -11.14 -8.32 -29.42
CA TRP A 438 -11.88 -7.18 -28.83
C TRP A 438 -12.60 -6.33 -29.88
N ALA A 439 -12.12 -6.35 -31.14
CA ALA A 439 -12.74 -5.65 -32.26
C ALA A 439 -14.23 -6.02 -32.43
N ASP A 440 -14.60 -7.27 -32.15
CA ASP A 440 -15.97 -7.77 -32.27
C ASP A 440 -16.93 -7.19 -31.21
N LYS A 441 -16.39 -6.60 -30.14
CA LYS A 441 -17.14 -6.04 -29.01
C LYS A 441 -17.18 -4.51 -28.99
N ILE A 442 -16.62 -3.84 -29.99
CA ILE A 442 -16.64 -2.38 -30.07
C ILE A 442 -18.10 -1.92 -30.25
N PRO A 443 -18.65 -1.13 -29.31
CA PRO A 443 -20.00 -0.58 -29.46
C PRO A 443 -20.08 0.32 -30.70
N GLN A 444 -21.25 0.36 -31.34
CA GLN A 444 -21.51 1.33 -32.39
C GLN A 444 -21.44 2.76 -31.82
N PHE A 445 -20.77 3.65 -32.56
CA PHE A 445 -20.62 5.04 -32.15
C PHE A 445 -21.92 5.80 -32.38
N THR A 446 -22.41 6.44 -31.33
CA THR A 446 -23.53 7.38 -31.37
C THR A 446 -23.10 8.67 -30.69
N MET A 447 -23.32 9.81 -31.33
CA MET A 447 -23.02 11.12 -30.78
C MET A 447 -24.31 11.91 -30.60
N ASP A 448 -24.41 12.60 -29.47
CA ASP A 448 -25.43 13.62 -29.25
C ASP A 448 -24.88 14.96 -29.76
N PRO A 449 -25.54 15.64 -30.72
CA PRO A 449 -25.10 16.93 -31.24
C PRO A 449 -24.93 18.02 -30.17
N ASP A 450 -25.66 17.92 -29.07
CA ASP A 450 -25.65 18.93 -27.99
C ASP A 450 -24.47 18.75 -27.02
N VAL A 451 -23.72 17.64 -27.12
CA VAL A 451 -22.60 17.34 -26.23
C VAL A 451 -21.28 17.85 -26.84
N PRO A 452 -20.50 18.68 -26.11
CA PRO A 452 -19.20 19.13 -26.59
C PRO A 452 -18.27 17.96 -26.91
N LEU A 453 -17.55 18.05 -28.03
CA LEU A 453 -16.62 17.01 -28.51
C LEU A 453 -15.57 16.59 -27.47
N GLN A 454 -15.18 17.48 -26.55
CA GLN A 454 -14.27 17.16 -25.45
C GLN A 454 -14.83 16.13 -24.46
N LYS A 455 -16.15 15.93 -24.43
CA LYS A 455 -16.84 14.94 -23.59
C LYS A 455 -17.26 13.70 -24.37
N VAL A 456 -17.19 13.72 -25.70
CA VAL A 456 -17.55 12.59 -26.56
C VAL A 456 -16.50 11.50 -26.42
N LEU A 457 -16.95 10.29 -26.09
CA LEU A 457 -16.11 9.11 -25.99
C LEU A 457 -16.36 8.20 -27.19
N VAL A 458 -15.38 8.07 -28.06
CA VAL A 458 -15.38 7.05 -29.10
C VAL A 458 -14.76 5.77 -28.55
N HIS A 459 -15.48 4.66 -28.67
CA HIS A 459 -14.98 3.36 -28.25
C HIS A 459 -14.02 2.76 -29.29
N THR A 460 -12.90 2.25 -28.79
CA THR A 460 -11.83 1.57 -29.53
C THR A 460 -11.57 0.22 -28.87
N SER A 461 -10.78 -0.65 -29.50
CA SER A 461 -10.36 -1.91 -28.87
C SER A 461 -9.69 -1.67 -27.50
N GLU A 462 -8.88 -0.61 -27.38
CA GLU A 462 -8.15 -0.28 -26.15
C GLU A 462 -9.05 0.22 -25.02
N THR A 463 -10.07 1.01 -25.33
CA THR A 463 -11.04 1.49 -24.32
C THR A 463 -12.03 0.40 -23.95
N THR A 464 -12.42 -0.45 -24.91
CA THR A 464 -13.33 -1.58 -24.69
C THR A 464 -12.72 -2.62 -23.75
N ARG A 465 -11.45 -2.99 -23.96
CA ARG A 465 -10.75 -3.94 -23.07
C ARG A 465 -10.60 -3.40 -21.65
N LEU A 466 -10.28 -2.12 -21.47
CA LEU A 466 -10.17 -1.50 -20.14
C LEU A 466 -11.54 -1.41 -19.45
N ARG A 467 -12.59 -1.09 -20.21
CA ARG A 467 -13.96 -1.00 -19.70
C ARG A 467 -14.42 -2.33 -19.12
N TYR A 468 -14.11 -3.44 -19.79
CA TYR A 468 -14.40 -4.78 -19.29
C TYR A 468 -13.83 -5.03 -17.88
N PHE A 469 -12.54 -4.72 -17.66
CA PHE A 469 -11.94 -4.91 -16.34
C PHE A 469 -12.47 -3.95 -15.28
N ILE A 470 -12.77 -2.71 -15.66
CA ILE A 470 -13.34 -1.72 -14.75
C ILE A 470 -14.72 -2.17 -14.27
N GLU A 471 -15.61 -2.56 -15.17
CA GLU A 471 -16.94 -3.05 -14.84
C GLU A 471 -16.88 -4.32 -13.96
N LEU A 472 -15.95 -5.22 -14.28
CA LEU A 472 -15.71 -6.44 -13.54
C LEU A 472 -15.30 -6.16 -12.07
N LEU A 473 -14.37 -5.23 -11.86
CA LEU A 473 -13.90 -4.84 -10.54
C LEU A 473 -14.94 -4.03 -9.77
N LEU A 474 -15.63 -3.09 -10.43
CA LEU A 474 -16.70 -2.28 -9.86
C LEU A 474 -17.85 -3.13 -9.32
N LYS A 475 -18.26 -4.17 -10.06
CA LYS A 475 -19.33 -5.09 -9.64
C LYS A 475 -18.97 -5.82 -8.34
N LYS A 476 -17.70 -6.14 -8.13
CA LYS A 476 -17.17 -6.78 -6.92
C LYS A 476 -16.75 -5.78 -5.83
N GLY A 477 -16.84 -4.47 -6.06
CA GLY A 477 -16.47 -3.45 -5.09
C GLY A 477 -14.96 -3.33 -4.87
N LYS A 478 -14.14 -3.68 -5.86
CA LYS A 478 -12.67 -3.71 -5.73
C LYS A 478 -12.07 -2.37 -6.20
N PRO A 479 -11.17 -1.75 -5.41
CA PRO A 479 -10.56 -0.48 -5.80
C PRO A 479 -9.71 -0.61 -7.07
N LEU A 480 -9.84 0.35 -7.97
CA LEU A 480 -9.11 0.37 -9.24
C LEU A 480 -8.52 1.75 -9.54
N MET A 481 -7.40 1.76 -10.25
CA MET A 481 -6.65 2.96 -10.59
C MET A 481 -6.22 2.95 -12.05
N LEU A 482 -6.62 3.98 -12.79
CA LEU A 482 -6.13 4.25 -14.13
C LEU A 482 -4.98 5.24 -14.10
N VAL A 483 -3.86 4.88 -14.70
CA VAL A 483 -2.66 5.71 -14.76
C VAL A 483 -2.37 6.04 -16.21
N GLY A 484 -2.09 7.29 -16.54
CA GLY A 484 -1.68 7.66 -17.89
C GLY A 484 -1.36 9.13 -18.02
N ASN A 485 -0.76 9.56 -19.13
CA ASN A 485 -0.31 10.95 -19.29
C ASN A 485 -1.47 11.95 -19.24
N ALA A 486 -1.19 13.21 -18.93
CA ALA A 486 -2.21 14.25 -18.95
C ALA A 486 -2.80 14.40 -20.36
N GLY A 487 -4.11 14.63 -20.46
CA GLY A 487 -4.77 14.88 -21.75
C GLY A 487 -4.99 13.66 -22.66
N VAL A 488 -4.81 12.42 -22.18
CA VAL A 488 -5.09 11.20 -22.96
C VAL A 488 -6.55 10.69 -22.88
N GLY A 489 -7.46 11.45 -22.25
CA GLY A 489 -8.88 11.08 -22.17
C GLY A 489 -9.31 10.19 -21.00
N LYS A 490 -8.41 9.88 -20.04
CA LYS A 490 -8.70 9.02 -18.86
C LYS A 490 -9.96 9.41 -18.10
N THR A 491 -10.07 10.70 -17.79
CA THR A 491 -11.18 11.26 -17.01
C THR A 491 -12.51 11.15 -17.76
N VAL A 492 -12.51 11.39 -19.08
CA VAL A 492 -13.70 11.27 -19.93
C VAL A 492 -14.12 9.80 -20.03
N PHE A 493 -13.16 8.91 -20.25
CA PHE A 493 -13.39 7.46 -20.30
C PHE A 493 -13.98 6.92 -18.99
N MET A 494 -13.38 7.28 -17.84
CA MET A 494 -13.88 6.84 -16.54
C MET A 494 -15.26 7.43 -16.25
N SER A 495 -15.46 8.72 -16.51
CA SER A 495 -16.76 9.38 -16.29
C SER A 495 -17.87 8.75 -17.15
N GLY A 496 -17.58 8.44 -18.42
CA GLY A 496 -18.52 7.76 -19.30
C GLY A 496 -18.85 6.34 -18.83
N THR A 497 -17.84 5.60 -18.37
CA THR A 497 -18.04 4.25 -17.81
C THR A 497 -18.90 4.30 -16.54
N LEU A 498 -18.61 5.24 -15.63
CA LEU A 498 -19.36 5.41 -14.38
C LEU A 498 -20.80 5.92 -14.61
N ALA A 499 -21.03 6.74 -15.64
CA ALA A 499 -22.37 7.19 -16.02
C ALA A 499 -23.24 6.05 -16.57
N SER A 500 -22.63 4.98 -17.09
CA SER A 500 -23.34 3.80 -17.59
C SER A 500 -23.69 2.77 -16.50
N LEU A 501 -23.34 3.03 -15.24
CA LEU A 501 -23.68 2.14 -14.13
C LEU A 501 -25.19 2.16 -13.84
N SER A 502 -25.69 1.05 -13.28
CA SER A 502 -27.09 0.95 -12.87
C SER A 502 -27.43 1.91 -11.73
N GLU A 503 -28.73 2.18 -11.54
CA GLU A 503 -29.24 3.06 -10.46
C GLU A 503 -28.91 2.61 -9.03
N GLU A 504 -28.42 1.36 -8.89
CA GLU A 504 -27.89 0.80 -7.64
C GLU A 504 -26.61 1.50 -7.19
N PHE A 505 -25.88 2.11 -8.12
CA PHE A 505 -24.65 2.85 -7.83
C PHE A 505 -24.92 4.34 -7.71
N LEU A 506 -24.32 4.97 -6.71
CA LEU A 506 -24.23 6.41 -6.58
C LEU A 506 -22.78 6.80 -6.87
N VAL A 507 -22.55 7.77 -7.75
CA VAL A 507 -21.20 8.22 -8.10
C VAL A 507 -20.96 9.61 -7.54
N SER A 508 -19.89 9.75 -6.75
CA SER A 508 -19.43 11.05 -6.24
C SER A 508 -18.07 11.37 -6.85
N ARG A 509 -18.01 12.41 -7.67
CA ARG A 509 -16.77 12.88 -8.27
C ARG A 509 -16.01 13.78 -7.31
N VAL A 510 -14.73 13.47 -7.10
CA VAL A 510 -13.85 14.14 -6.15
C VAL A 510 -12.56 14.51 -6.89
N PRO A 511 -12.51 15.65 -7.58
CA PRO A 511 -11.30 16.09 -8.26
C PRO A 511 -10.27 16.56 -7.24
N PHE A 512 -9.03 16.11 -7.38
CA PHE A 512 -7.92 16.58 -6.56
C PHE A 512 -7.20 17.73 -7.26
N ASN A 513 -6.71 18.64 -6.43
CA ASN A 513 -5.82 19.73 -6.83
C ASN A 513 -4.73 19.90 -5.77
N TYR A 514 -3.76 20.77 -6.05
CA TYR A 514 -2.65 21.06 -5.14
C TYR A 514 -3.11 21.37 -3.70
N TYR A 515 -4.18 22.16 -3.54
CA TYR A 515 -4.70 22.63 -2.26
C TYR A 515 -5.68 21.66 -1.58
N THR A 516 -5.86 20.45 -2.12
CA THR A 516 -6.78 19.47 -1.54
C THR A 516 -6.17 18.92 -0.26
N SER A 517 -6.65 19.39 0.90
CA SER A 517 -6.25 18.89 2.22
C SER A 517 -7.11 17.70 2.67
N SER A 518 -6.66 16.99 3.71
CA SER A 518 -7.45 15.91 4.31
C SER A 518 -8.80 16.41 4.84
N ALA A 519 -8.86 17.61 5.40
CA ALA A 519 -10.09 18.22 5.91
C ALA A 519 -11.06 18.58 4.76
N ALA A 520 -10.55 19.15 3.66
CA ALA A 520 -11.35 19.45 2.48
C ALA A 520 -11.91 18.16 1.86
N LEU A 521 -11.06 17.13 1.72
CA LEU A 521 -11.46 15.83 1.21
C LEU A 521 -12.56 15.20 2.08
N GLN A 522 -12.38 15.17 3.41
CA GLN A 522 -13.37 14.56 4.31
C GLN A 522 -14.75 15.22 4.17
N ARG A 523 -14.82 16.55 4.06
CA ARG A 523 -16.10 17.26 3.85
C ARG A 523 -16.78 16.85 2.54
N ILE A 524 -16.00 16.67 1.46
CA ILE A 524 -16.53 16.23 0.17
C ILE A 524 -17.06 14.80 0.26
N LEU A 525 -16.29 13.90 0.89
CA LEU A 525 -16.70 12.50 1.07
C LEU A 525 -17.97 12.39 1.93
N GLU A 526 -18.03 13.12 3.05
CA GLU A 526 -19.16 13.10 3.99
C GLU A 526 -20.45 13.71 3.41
N LYS A 527 -20.36 14.62 2.42
CA LYS A 527 -21.54 15.26 1.80
C LYS A 527 -22.55 14.26 1.22
N THR A 528 -22.06 13.10 0.78
CA THR A 528 -22.87 12.05 0.13
C THR A 528 -23.29 10.93 1.08
N LEU A 529 -22.91 11.04 2.36
CA LEU A 529 -23.17 10.04 3.38
C LEU A 529 -24.31 10.48 4.30
N GLU A 530 -25.15 9.53 4.66
CA GLU A 530 -26.20 9.69 5.66
C GLU A 530 -25.84 8.90 6.91
N LYS A 531 -26.21 9.44 8.08
CA LYS A 531 -26.13 8.70 9.33
C LYS A 531 -27.23 7.64 9.34
N LYS A 532 -26.86 6.36 9.42
CA LYS A 532 -27.81 5.24 9.47
C LYS A 532 -28.24 4.95 10.91
N ALA A 533 -27.31 4.46 11.73
CA ALA A 533 -27.57 4.13 13.13
C ALA A 533 -26.29 4.24 13.95
N GLY A 534 -26.36 4.79 15.17
CA GLY A 534 -25.20 4.90 16.06
C GLY A 534 -24.03 5.64 15.41
N ARG A 535 -22.94 4.91 15.16
CA ARG A 535 -21.70 5.38 14.51
C ARG A 535 -21.62 5.02 13.02
N ASN A 536 -22.63 4.37 12.46
CA ASN A 536 -22.66 3.90 11.07
C ASN A 536 -23.14 4.97 10.09
N TYR A 537 -22.37 5.18 9.04
CA TYR A 537 -22.63 6.08 7.94
C TYR A 537 -22.54 5.31 6.61
N GLY A 538 -23.35 5.71 5.65
CA GLY A 538 -23.36 5.13 4.31
C GLY A 538 -24.21 5.95 3.36
N PRO A 539 -24.19 5.66 2.05
CA PRO A 539 -25.03 6.36 1.08
C PRO A 539 -26.53 6.19 1.37
N GLY A 540 -27.35 7.09 0.82
CA GLY A 540 -28.81 7.02 0.91
C GLY A 540 -29.39 5.70 0.35
N GLY A 541 -30.38 5.15 1.05
CA GLY A 541 -30.97 3.85 0.72
C GLY A 541 -29.98 2.67 0.84
N ASN A 542 -30.15 1.67 -0.04
CA ASN A 542 -29.29 0.48 -0.17
C ASN A 542 -28.31 0.58 -1.36
N LYS A 543 -27.96 1.81 -1.77
CA LYS A 543 -27.07 2.04 -2.92
C LYS A 543 -25.61 1.77 -2.56
N LYS A 544 -24.77 1.52 -3.56
CA LYS A 544 -23.31 1.44 -3.43
C LYS A 544 -22.67 2.74 -3.90
N LEU A 545 -21.90 3.39 -3.04
CA LEU A 545 -21.24 4.66 -3.36
C LEU A 545 -19.88 4.41 -4.00
N VAL A 546 -19.65 5.01 -5.18
CA VAL A 546 -18.37 5.04 -5.87
C VAL A 546 -17.79 6.44 -5.76
N TYR A 547 -16.69 6.57 -5.02
CA TYR A 547 -15.87 7.79 -5.03
C TYR A 547 -14.93 7.74 -6.23
N PHE A 548 -15.16 8.62 -7.20
CA PHE A 548 -14.26 8.81 -8.33
C PHE A 548 -13.24 9.91 -8.02
N LEU A 549 -12.02 9.50 -7.68
CA LEU A 549 -10.88 10.37 -7.39
C LEU A 549 -10.16 10.71 -8.69
N ASP A 550 -10.27 11.96 -9.14
CA ASP A 550 -9.56 12.44 -10.33
C ASP A 550 -8.23 13.06 -9.90
N ASP A 551 -7.15 12.79 -10.64
CA ASP A 551 -5.81 13.33 -10.38
C ASP A 551 -5.25 13.02 -8.96
N MET A 552 -5.29 11.75 -8.54
CA MET A 552 -4.96 11.31 -7.17
C MET A 552 -3.58 11.76 -6.66
N ASN A 553 -2.60 11.97 -7.53
CA ASN A 553 -1.25 12.39 -7.17
C ASN A 553 -1.04 13.92 -7.07
N MET A 554 -2.03 14.74 -7.43
CA MET A 554 -1.92 16.21 -7.44
C MET A 554 -1.88 16.93 -6.09
N PRO A 555 -2.40 16.41 -4.97
CA PRO A 555 -2.33 17.13 -3.70
C PRO A 555 -0.89 17.42 -3.27
N GLU A 556 -0.70 18.51 -2.52
CA GLU A 556 0.58 18.92 -1.97
C GLU A 556 1.25 17.78 -1.17
N VAL A 557 2.52 17.56 -1.48
CA VAL A 557 3.42 16.69 -0.72
C VAL A 557 4.12 17.55 0.32
N ASP A 558 4.02 17.17 1.59
CA ASP A 558 4.69 17.91 2.66
C ASP A 558 6.22 17.73 2.62
N LEU A 559 6.94 18.49 3.46
CA LEU A 559 8.41 18.48 3.55
C LEU A 559 9.00 17.08 3.83
N TYR A 560 8.18 16.14 4.27
CA TYR A 560 8.58 14.80 4.69
C TYR A 560 8.13 13.71 3.70
N GLY A 561 7.59 14.09 2.54
CA GLY A 561 7.20 13.16 1.49
C GLY A 561 5.85 12.49 1.72
N THR A 562 4.98 13.07 2.56
CA THR A 562 3.66 12.52 2.86
C THR A 562 2.53 13.40 2.32
N VAL A 563 1.37 12.79 2.08
CA VAL A 563 0.19 13.45 1.49
C VAL A 563 -1.02 13.17 2.36
N GLN A 564 -1.59 14.21 2.98
CA GLN A 564 -2.67 14.06 3.96
C GLN A 564 -3.95 13.44 3.38
N PRO A 565 -4.43 13.81 2.16
CA PRO A 565 -5.54 13.10 1.52
C PRO A 565 -5.33 11.59 1.37
N HIS A 566 -4.10 11.16 1.03
CA HIS A 566 -3.78 9.74 0.89
C HIS A 566 -3.90 9.03 2.23
N ALA A 567 -3.44 9.67 3.31
CA ALA A 567 -3.55 9.15 4.67
C ALA A 567 -5.01 8.92 5.10
N LEU A 568 -5.91 9.85 4.78
CA LEU A 568 -7.34 9.73 5.08
C LEU A 568 -8.01 8.61 4.29
N ILE A 569 -7.76 8.51 2.97
CA ILE A 569 -8.32 7.43 2.15
C ILE A 569 -7.84 6.08 2.66
N ARG A 570 -6.56 5.98 3.03
CA ARG A 570 -5.99 4.75 3.57
C ARG A 570 -6.61 4.36 4.91
N GLN A 571 -6.83 5.32 5.82
CA GLN A 571 -7.55 5.06 7.08
C GLN A 571 -8.90 4.40 6.79
N HIS A 572 -9.65 4.91 5.81
CA HIS A 572 -10.92 4.32 5.43
C HIS A 572 -10.79 2.93 4.80
N ILE A 573 -9.87 2.73 3.85
CA ILE A 573 -9.71 1.44 3.16
C ILE A 573 -9.24 0.34 4.13
N ASP A 574 -8.30 0.65 5.03
CA ASP A 574 -7.69 -0.34 5.94
C ASP A 574 -8.57 -0.67 7.15
N TYR A 575 -9.35 0.31 7.64
CA TYR A 575 -10.09 0.20 8.90
C TYR A 575 -11.61 0.42 8.80
N GLY A 576 -12.12 0.84 7.64
CA GLY A 576 -13.56 1.04 7.41
C GLY A 576 -14.17 2.23 8.15
N HIS A 577 -13.36 3.16 8.64
CA HIS A 577 -13.85 4.29 9.44
C HIS A 577 -12.92 5.50 9.32
N TRP A 578 -13.39 6.66 9.78
CA TRP A 578 -12.56 7.82 10.10
C TRP A 578 -13.13 8.57 11.31
N TYR A 579 -12.42 9.56 11.81
CA TYR A 579 -12.84 10.33 12.99
C TYR A 579 -13.49 11.65 12.61
N ASP A 580 -14.52 12.03 13.37
CA ASP A 580 -15.10 13.36 13.29
C ASP A 580 -14.14 14.40 13.87
N ARG A 581 -13.75 15.40 13.07
CA ARG A 581 -12.76 16.43 13.47
C ARG A 581 -13.26 17.43 14.52
N GLN A 582 -14.56 17.45 14.81
CA GLN A 582 -15.15 18.34 15.81
C GLN A 582 -15.45 17.58 17.09
N LYS A 583 -16.12 16.43 16.98
CA LYS A 583 -16.60 15.63 18.11
C LYS A 583 -15.61 14.56 18.56
N VAL A 584 -14.54 14.33 17.79
CA VAL A 584 -13.53 13.30 18.07
C VAL A 584 -14.13 11.88 18.15
N MET A 585 -15.27 11.69 17.48
CA MET A 585 -16.03 10.45 17.49
C MET A 585 -15.74 9.62 16.25
N LEU A 586 -15.65 8.30 16.45
CA LEU A 586 -15.50 7.34 15.36
C LEU A 586 -16.75 7.32 14.47
N LYS A 587 -16.57 7.43 13.15
CA LYS A 587 -17.59 7.24 12.12
C LYS A 587 -17.22 6.02 11.28
N GLU A 588 -18.02 4.96 11.39
CA GLU A 588 -17.88 3.75 10.57
C GLU A 588 -18.55 3.99 9.22
N ILE A 589 -17.82 3.79 8.13
CA ILE A 589 -18.25 4.11 6.78
C ILE A 589 -18.44 2.82 5.99
N HIS A 590 -19.65 2.59 5.51
CA HIS A 590 -20.04 1.35 4.86
C HIS A 590 -20.50 1.57 3.41
N HIS A 591 -20.49 0.50 2.61
CA HIS A 591 -20.98 0.47 1.23
C HIS A 591 -20.35 1.50 0.28
N CYS A 592 -19.07 1.81 0.49
CA CYS A 592 -18.30 2.74 -0.30
C CYS A 592 -17.14 2.03 -1.01
N GLN A 593 -16.82 2.45 -2.22
CA GLN A 593 -15.68 1.98 -3.00
C GLN A 593 -14.96 3.14 -3.69
N TYR A 594 -13.72 2.92 -4.11
CA TYR A 594 -12.87 3.93 -4.73
C TYR A 594 -12.47 3.56 -6.14
N VAL A 595 -12.56 4.54 -7.03
CA VAL A 595 -11.96 4.49 -8.36
C VAL A 595 -11.08 5.72 -8.51
N ALA A 596 -9.86 5.55 -9.00
CA ALA A 596 -8.90 6.63 -9.13
C ALA A 596 -8.37 6.78 -10.55
N CYS A 597 -8.10 8.02 -10.95
CA CYS A 597 -7.25 8.36 -12.08
C CYS A 597 -6.02 9.09 -11.57
N MET A 598 -4.85 8.86 -12.17
CA MET A 598 -3.65 9.65 -11.90
C MET A 598 -2.73 9.77 -13.10
N ASN A 599 -1.82 10.74 -13.02
CA ASN A 599 -0.73 10.88 -13.98
C ASN A 599 0.51 10.12 -13.47
N PRO A 600 1.31 9.47 -14.34
CA PRO A 600 2.38 8.55 -13.92
C PRO A 600 3.44 9.21 -13.02
N THR A 601 3.90 10.40 -13.40
CA THR A 601 4.79 11.27 -12.60
C THR A 601 4.81 12.65 -13.24
N VAL A 602 4.44 13.69 -12.49
CA VAL A 602 4.60 15.10 -12.89
C VAL A 602 5.39 15.77 -11.78
N GLY A 603 6.68 16.04 -12.00
CA GLY A 603 7.52 16.72 -10.98
C GLY A 603 7.54 16.00 -9.62
N SER A 604 7.17 16.73 -8.55
CA SER A 604 7.16 16.27 -7.16
C SER A 604 5.91 15.45 -6.77
N PHE A 605 4.93 15.30 -7.66
CA PHE A 605 3.67 14.61 -7.37
C PHE A 605 3.87 13.09 -7.33
N THR A 606 3.76 12.53 -6.13
CA THR A 606 3.96 11.10 -5.86
C THR A 606 2.70 10.48 -5.26
N ILE A 607 2.63 9.15 -5.28
CA ILE A 607 1.58 8.38 -4.59
C ILE A 607 2.22 7.58 -3.45
N ASN A 608 1.57 7.56 -2.29
CA ASN A 608 2.02 6.71 -1.19
C ASN A 608 1.89 5.22 -1.58
N PRO A 609 2.99 4.43 -1.61
CA PRO A 609 2.95 3.02 -1.99
C PRO A 609 2.03 2.16 -1.10
N ARG A 610 1.87 2.55 0.18
CA ARG A 610 0.96 1.88 1.12
C ARG A 610 -0.51 2.13 0.81
N LEU A 611 -0.86 3.24 0.14
CA LEU A 611 -2.19 3.45 -0.41
C LEU A 611 -2.34 2.73 -1.75
N GLN A 612 -1.36 2.88 -2.64
CA GLN A 612 -1.39 2.32 -3.99
C GLN A 612 -1.58 0.80 -4.00
N ARG A 613 -1.00 0.08 -3.03
CA ARG A 613 -1.17 -1.39 -2.92
C ARG A 613 -2.62 -1.87 -2.89
N HIS A 614 -3.57 -1.01 -2.49
CA HIS A 614 -4.99 -1.38 -2.40
C HIS A 614 -5.70 -1.34 -3.75
N PHE A 615 -5.10 -0.70 -4.76
CA PHE A 615 -5.70 -0.51 -6.07
C PHE A 615 -5.17 -1.52 -7.07
N THR A 616 -6.07 -2.08 -7.88
CA THR A 616 -5.68 -2.70 -9.16
C THR A 616 -5.33 -1.60 -10.15
N VAL A 617 -4.09 -1.60 -10.65
CA VAL A 617 -3.57 -0.54 -11.53
C VAL A 617 -3.65 -0.97 -12.99
N PHE A 618 -4.19 -0.11 -13.85
CA PHE A 618 -4.11 -0.26 -15.30
C PHE A 618 -3.51 0.98 -15.97
N ALA A 619 -2.64 0.75 -16.95
CA ALA A 619 -2.08 1.76 -17.81
C ALA A 619 -3.09 2.19 -18.88
N PHE A 620 -3.33 3.49 -18.96
CA PHE A 620 -4.11 4.17 -19.98
C PHE A 620 -3.14 4.91 -20.89
N ASN A 621 -2.69 4.22 -21.93
CA ASN A 621 -1.70 4.72 -22.87
C ASN A 621 -2.31 5.72 -23.87
N PHE A 622 -1.46 6.48 -24.55
CA PHE A 622 -1.88 7.29 -25.68
C PHE A 622 -2.39 6.38 -26.81
N PRO A 623 -3.53 6.70 -27.47
CA PRO A 623 -4.09 5.86 -28.52
C PRO A 623 -3.11 5.61 -29.67
N SER A 624 -3.18 4.42 -30.28
CA SER A 624 -2.43 4.11 -31.49
C SER A 624 -2.90 4.96 -32.69
N LEU A 625 -2.10 4.99 -33.76
CA LEU A 625 -2.46 5.67 -35.01
C LEU A 625 -3.80 5.20 -35.57
N ASP A 626 -4.04 3.89 -35.57
CA ASP A 626 -5.31 3.31 -36.05
C ASP A 626 -6.49 3.71 -35.17
N ALA A 627 -6.27 3.78 -33.86
CA ALA A 627 -7.28 4.25 -32.92
C ALA A 627 -7.60 5.74 -33.14
N LEU A 628 -6.60 6.60 -33.36
CA LEU A 628 -6.81 8.02 -33.68
C LEU A 628 -7.60 8.21 -34.98
N ASN A 629 -7.23 7.47 -36.03
CA ASN A 629 -7.96 7.49 -37.31
C ASN A 629 -9.42 7.07 -37.12
N THR A 630 -9.68 6.06 -36.28
CA THR A 630 -11.04 5.60 -35.97
C THR A 630 -11.82 6.66 -35.18
N ILE A 631 -11.22 7.23 -34.13
CA ILE A 631 -11.84 8.24 -33.26
C ILE A 631 -12.26 9.46 -34.08
N TYR A 632 -11.29 10.09 -34.75
CA TYR A 632 -11.57 11.32 -35.50
C TYR A 632 -12.30 11.05 -36.82
N GLY A 633 -12.16 9.85 -37.40
CA GLY A 633 -12.95 9.41 -38.55
C GLY A 633 -14.44 9.30 -38.26
N GLN A 634 -14.80 8.72 -37.12
CA GLN A 634 -16.21 8.61 -36.70
C GLN A 634 -16.80 9.97 -36.33
N ILE A 635 -16.04 10.79 -35.59
CA ILE A 635 -16.44 12.18 -35.25
C ILE A 635 -16.66 13.00 -36.52
N PHE A 636 -15.70 12.96 -37.46
CA PHE A 636 -15.77 13.72 -38.71
C PHE A 636 -16.95 13.24 -39.57
N SER A 637 -17.12 11.92 -39.73
CA SER A 637 -18.22 11.37 -40.52
C SER A 637 -19.59 11.74 -39.95
N PHE A 638 -19.75 11.69 -38.63
CA PHE A 638 -20.98 12.08 -37.96
C PHE A 638 -21.31 13.57 -38.21
N HIS A 639 -20.33 14.46 -38.06
CA HIS A 639 -20.52 15.90 -38.28
C HIS A 639 -20.93 16.21 -39.73
N PHE A 640 -20.22 15.63 -40.71
CA PHE A 640 -20.47 15.89 -42.13
C PHE A 640 -21.76 15.24 -42.66
N GLN A 641 -22.28 14.20 -41.99
CA GLN A 641 -23.60 13.65 -42.31
C GLN A 641 -24.77 14.54 -41.85
N HIS A 642 -24.55 15.39 -40.83
CA HIS A 642 -25.57 16.30 -40.32
C HIS A 642 -25.58 17.68 -40.98
N GLN A 643 -24.58 17.99 -41.82
CA GLN A 643 -24.48 19.26 -42.55
C GLN A 643 -24.50 19.03 -44.06
N GLU A 644 -25.09 19.96 -44.82
CA GLU A 644 -25.22 19.87 -46.28
C GLU A 644 -23.90 20.17 -47.02
N PHE A 645 -22.86 19.35 -46.80
CA PHE A 645 -21.60 19.47 -47.53
C PHE A 645 -21.63 18.69 -48.86
N GLY A 646 -20.93 19.24 -49.86
CA GLY A 646 -20.76 18.57 -51.15
C GLY A 646 -20.02 17.22 -51.05
N PRO A 647 -20.35 16.20 -51.88
CA PRO A 647 -19.72 14.87 -51.82
C PRO A 647 -18.19 14.85 -52.01
N SER A 648 -17.64 15.86 -52.69
CA SER A 648 -16.19 16.03 -52.88
C SER A 648 -15.46 16.31 -51.57
N VAL A 649 -16.09 17.04 -50.65
CA VAL A 649 -15.54 17.36 -49.33
C VAL A 649 -15.54 16.12 -48.45
N PHE A 650 -16.62 15.34 -48.48
CA PHE A 650 -16.72 14.07 -47.76
C PHE A 650 -15.61 13.08 -48.16
N ARG A 651 -15.32 12.96 -49.47
CA ARG A 651 -14.23 12.10 -49.98
C ARG A 651 -12.84 12.52 -49.52
N SER A 652 -12.65 13.79 -49.15
CA SER A 652 -11.35 14.33 -48.69
C SER A 652 -11.12 14.12 -47.19
N GLY A 653 -12.15 13.71 -46.44
CA GLY A 653 -12.12 13.55 -44.99
C GLY A 653 -10.99 12.64 -44.46
N PRO A 654 -10.85 11.39 -44.96
CA PRO A 654 -9.80 10.49 -44.49
C PRO A 654 -8.39 11.06 -44.65
N SER A 655 -8.10 11.68 -45.80
CA SER A 655 -6.81 12.31 -46.07
C SER A 655 -6.53 13.50 -45.15
N LEU A 656 -7.56 14.30 -44.83
CA LEU A 656 -7.44 15.41 -43.89
C LEU A 656 -7.10 14.89 -42.48
N ILE A 657 -7.79 13.86 -42.02
CA ILE A 657 -7.56 13.26 -40.69
C ILE A 657 -6.13 12.71 -40.60
N GLN A 658 -5.68 11.99 -41.61
CA GLN A 658 -4.30 11.48 -41.66
C GLN A 658 -3.27 12.61 -41.64
N ALA A 659 -3.50 13.69 -42.41
CA ALA A 659 -2.61 14.85 -42.42
C ALA A 659 -2.56 15.53 -41.05
N THR A 660 -3.71 15.71 -40.39
CA THR A 660 -3.79 16.30 -39.04
C THR A 660 -3.06 15.44 -38.00
N ILE A 661 -3.24 14.12 -38.02
CA ILE A 661 -2.57 13.19 -37.10
C ILE A 661 -1.05 13.18 -37.36
N ALA A 662 -0.62 13.11 -38.61
CA ALA A 662 0.80 13.14 -38.97
C ALA A 662 1.46 14.46 -38.54
N PHE A 663 0.77 15.59 -38.74
CA PHE A 663 1.24 16.88 -38.28
C PHE A 663 1.34 16.95 -36.75
N HIS A 664 0.34 16.46 -36.02
CA HIS A 664 0.37 16.39 -34.55
C HIS A 664 1.55 15.54 -34.03
N GLN A 665 1.83 14.40 -34.66
CA GLN A 665 2.98 13.57 -34.33
C GLN A 665 4.31 14.27 -34.59
N MET A 666 4.44 14.94 -35.74
CA MET A 666 5.63 15.73 -36.07
C MET A 666 5.85 16.83 -35.02
N MET A 667 4.78 17.53 -34.61
CA MET A 667 4.85 18.56 -33.56
C MET A 667 5.28 17.96 -32.22
N THR A 668 4.72 16.82 -31.83
CA THR A 668 5.07 16.13 -30.58
C THR A 668 6.54 15.70 -30.52
N GLN A 669 7.11 15.25 -31.64
CA GLN A 669 8.51 14.83 -31.73
C GLN A 669 9.48 16.01 -31.81
N THR A 670 9.07 17.09 -32.50
CA THR A 670 9.93 18.27 -32.72
C THR A 670 9.94 19.19 -31.51
N PHE A 671 8.79 19.37 -30.86
CA PHE A 671 8.60 20.30 -29.75
C PHE A 671 8.41 19.55 -28.43
N LEU A 672 9.53 19.13 -27.84
CA LEU A 672 9.54 18.51 -26.53
C LEU A 672 9.45 19.56 -25.42
N PRO A 673 8.74 19.26 -24.31
CA PRO A 673 8.70 20.14 -23.15
C PRO A 673 10.10 20.24 -22.53
N THR A 674 10.57 21.47 -22.33
CA THR A 674 11.82 21.78 -21.63
C THR A 674 11.54 22.65 -20.42
N ALA A 675 12.54 22.84 -19.53
CA ALA A 675 12.38 23.73 -18.36
C ALA A 675 11.96 25.17 -18.75
N ILE A 676 12.40 25.66 -19.91
CA ILE A 676 12.07 27.00 -20.43
C ILE A 676 10.75 26.97 -21.22
N LYS A 677 10.52 25.89 -21.98
CA LYS A 677 9.33 25.73 -22.84
C LYS A 677 8.44 24.59 -22.34
N PHE A 678 8.00 24.70 -21.10
CA PHE A 678 7.17 23.68 -20.45
C PHE A 678 5.76 23.57 -21.05
N HIS A 679 5.33 24.58 -21.83
CA HIS A 679 4.03 24.64 -22.48
C HIS A 679 3.95 23.84 -23.79
N TYR A 680 5.06 23.26 -24.28
CA TYR A 680 5.05 22.36 -25.45
C TYR A 680 4.51 20.98 -25.06
N ILE A 681 3.19 20.90 -24.91
CA ILE A 681 2.47 19.69 -24.53
C ILE A 681 1.38 19.43 -25.56
N PHE A 682 1.65 18.49 -26.46
CA PHE A 682 0.68 18.04 -27.47
C PHE A 682 -0.04 16.79 -26.96
N ASN A 683 -1.35 16.85 -26.83
CA ASN A 683 -2.20 15.77 -26.32
C ASN A 683 -3.51 15.66 -27.13
N LEU A 684 -4.43 14.78 -26.73
CA LEU A 684 -5.67 14.57 -27.47
C LEU A 684 -6.60 15.80 -27.44
N ARG A 685 -6.48 16.68 -26.44
CA ARG A 685 -7.28 17.90 -26.38
C ARG A 685 -6.96 18.82 -27.56
N ASP A 686 -5.70 18.87 -28.01
CA ASP A 686 -5.32 19.72 -29.15
C ASP A 686 -5.99 19.23 -30.44
N LEU A 687 -5.96 17.90 -30.66
CA LEU A 687 -6.68 17.29 -31.78
C LEU A 687 -8.19 17.50 -31.65
N SER A 688 -8.78 17.25 -30.48
CA SER A 688 -10.21 17.47 -30.25
C SER A 688 -10.61 18.93 -30.47
N ASN A 689 -9.78 19.90 -30.10
CA ASN A 689 -10.05 21.33 -30.34
C ASN A 689 -10.03 21.68 -31.84
N ILE A 690 -9.19 21.04 -32.65
CA ILE A 690 -9.17 21.26 -34.12
C ILE A 690 -10.48 20.79 -34.75
N PHE A 691 -11.01 19.65 -34.28
CA PHE A 691 -12.29 19.11 -34.76
C PHE A 691 -13.51 19.71 -34.06
N GLN A 692 -13.30 20.51 -33.02
CA GLN A 692 -14.37 21.18 -32.28
C GLN A 692 -14.81 22.44 -33.03
N VAL A 693 -15.99 22.36 -33.64
CA VAL A 693 -16.66 23.52 -34.23
C VAL A 693 -17.31 24.34 -33.10
N PRO A 694 -17.21 25.69 -33.12
CA PRO A 694 -17.89 26.55 -32.15
C PRO A 694 -19.41 26.47 -32.19
#